data_AF-A0A533RJQ5-F1
#
_entry.id   AF-A0A533RJQ5-F1
#
_cell.length_a   1.000
_cell.length_b   1.000
_cell.length_c   1.000
_cell.angle_alpha   90.00
_cell.angle_beta   90.00
_cell.angle_gamma   90.00
#
_symmetry.space_group_name_H-M   'P 1'
#
loop_
_entity.id
_entity.type
_entity.pdbx_description
1 polymer ?
#
loop_
_entity_poly.entity_id
_entity_poly.type
_entity_poly.pdbx_seq_one_letter_code
_entity_poly.pdbx_strand_id
1 'polypeptide(L)'
;MDPQAFKALPFPDTPADRPRRLPRGELLNALNLLNFLGEPIAITLRHRHFDQTITLPATPGVCLGDEVECRWLEPLSPLRRENYRPESFVVDDGHRPLRVVPELLACDAERVTFRLPASADALAGRRLTRYRCADVDATIVAGSTPFEGRLADFNARFLKVELPHRGPCRLESLHPQVPVNLTLTAEGAGTIYSGECRIRRQAGQPEHNELVLEPLRQQTARFRPREFRSERQVWNPSPHVVFRHPVTGRTVSLPVLDISGTGFAVQEPADKPLMLPGMIIPELNLHLTAGIGLACRVQVIYRREAEAGRIARCGLAILHMDARDHLQLLSLVQQARNPGTYLGNRVDLEDLWTLFFDAGFIYPGKYTRMGDRKDECKRTYEKLYRDSPTIARHFAFQENGRLLGHVAMLRLYRRTWISHHHAAASSNRRKAGFVVLDQLSHYINDSLTIDALNLGYIAGYFRPENRFPMKFLGGFADAVADRRKCSVDPLAFIPFEFDGRDWTAQDRWELTRAGGEDLEELGAFYGSRGGGLALEALDLVPAPQHDRAIDEEFARAGFRREHHVFAVRKNYRLAAVVSITLTDFGLNMSELTNAATLFVLDPDAFHRDDFELLLSLLCVKFGLGRIPVFVFPDEQADRWQLAREKTYRLWVLDTRHTDDYMRYIREFMRTAKLH
;
A
#
# COMPACT_ATOMS: atom_id res chain seq x y z
N MET A 1 -31.20 6.01 54.89
CA MET A 1 -30.19 5.28 54.12
C MET A 1 -29.79 6.17 52.95
N ASP A 2 -28.50 6.47 52.91
CA ASP A 2 -27.85 7.62 52.28
C ASP A 2 -27.58 7.40 50.78
N PRO A 3 -27.96 8.32 49.86
CA PRO A 3 -27.61 8.22 48.45
C PRO A 3 -26.21 8.80 48.22
N GLN A 4 -25.21 7.93 48.10
CA GLN A 4 -23.84 8.33 47.75
C GLN A 4 -23.78 8.87 46.31
N ALA A 5 -23.63 10.18 46.20
CA ALA A 5 -23.26 10.89 45.00
C ALA A 5 -21.88 10.42 44.49
N PHE A 6 -21.82 9.98 43.24
CA PHE A 6 -20.56 9.74 42.53
C PHE A 6 -19.82 11.08 42.37
N LYS A 7 -18.82 11.31 43.23
CA LYS A 7 -17.82 12.37 43.02
C LYS A 7 -16.96 12.00 41.82
N ALA A 8 -16.94 12.85 40.80
CA ALA A 8 -15.95 12.81 39.74
C ALA A 8 -14.54 12.84 40.37
N LEU A 9 -13.75 11.80 40.12
CA LEU A 9 -12.34 11.80 40.49
C LEU A 9 -11.62 12.88 39.69
N PRO A 10 -10.94 13.85 40.33
CA PRO A 10 -10.13 14.83 39.62
C PRO A 10 -8.97 14.11 38.93
N PHE A 11 -8.61 14.58 37.73
CA PHE A 11 -7.42 14.12 37.03
C PHE A 11 -6.18 14.38 37.90
N PRO A 12 -5.15 13.51 37.87
CA PRO A 12 -3.93 13.73 38.65
C PRO A 12 -3.21 14.99 38.16
N ASP A 13 -3.11 15.97 39.06
CA ASP A 13 -2.33 17.20 38.87
C ASP A 13 -0.84 16.86 38.80
N THR A 14 -0.19 17.29 37.72
CA THR A 14 1.28 17.41 37.62
C THR A 14 1.62 18.88 37.36
N PRO A 15 2.80 19.37 37.78
CA PRO A 15 3.01 20.75 38.24
C PRO A 15 2.70 21.81 37.18
N ALA A 16 2.01 22.86 37.62
CA ALA A 16 1.50 23.96 36.81
C ALA A 16 2.61 24.78 36.14
N ASP A 17 2.63 24.79 34.80
CA ASP A 17 3.25 25.86 34.02
C ASP A 17 2.60 27.20 34.40
N ARG A 18 3.42 28.22 34.71
CA ARG A 18 2.94 29.56 35.08
C ARG A 18 1.92 30.10 34.04
N PRO A 19 0.84 30.79 34.46
CA PRO A 19 -0.12 31.36 33.54
C PRO A 19 0.56 32.44 32.67
N ARG A 20 0.54 32.22 31.35
CA ARG A 20 1.00 33.20 30.36
C ARG A 20 -0.08 34.28 30.23
N ARG A 21 0.26 35.55 30.44
CA ARG A 21 -0.63 36.69 30.20
C ARG A 21 -0.50 37.15 28.75
N LEU A 22 -1.62 37.38 28.09
CA LEU A 22 -1.65 37.93 26.73
C LEU A 22 -1.93 39.44 26.81
N PRO A 23 -1.09 40.31 26.19
CA PRO A 23 -1.34 41.75 26.17
C PRO A 23 -2.54 42.10 25.26
N ARG A 24 -3.21 43.22 25.55
CA ARG A 24 -4.41 43.68 24.81
C ARG A 24 -4.25 43.71 23.30
N GLY A 25 -3.09 44.13 22.78
CA GLY A 25 -2.82 44.17 21.34
C GLY A 25 -2.94 42.81 20.66
N GLU A 26 -2.43 41.76 21.29
CA GLU A 26 -2.55 40.38 20.78
C GLU A 26 -3.99 39.86 20.91
N LEU A 27 -4.71 40.23 21.98
CA LEU A 27 -6.12 39.88 22.17
C LEU A 27 -7.02 40.48 21.08
N LEU A 28 -6.77 41.73 20.68
CA LEU A 28 -7.47 42.39 19.57
C LEU A 28 -7.26 41.64 18.26
N ASN A 29 -6.02 41.23 17.97
CA ASN A 29 -5.70 40.46 16.77
C ASN A 29 -6.39 39.09 16.78
N ALA A 30 -6.47 38.43 17.93
CA ALA A 30 -7.19 37.16 18.07
C ALA A 30 -8.71 37.32 17.83
N LEU A 31 -9.33 38.36 18.39
CA LEU A 31 -10.75 38.66 18.15
C LEU A 31 -11.03 39.03 16.69
N ASN A 32 -10.15 39.83 16.07
CA ASN A 32 -10.25 40.18 14.65
C ASN A 32 -10.05 38.96 13.74
N LEU A 33 -9.18 38.02 14.11
CA LEU A 33 -9.05 36.75 13.39
C LEU A 33 -10.34 35.92 13.48
N LEU A 34 -10.97 35.81 14.67
CA LEU A 34 -12.24 35.12 14.83
C LEU A 34 -13.36 35.80 14.03
N ASN A 35 -13.41 37.13 14.03
CA ASN A 35 -14.32 37.90 13.17
C ASN A 35 -14.08 37.59 11.67
N PHE A 36 -12.83 37.60 11.22
CA PHE A 36 -12.46 37.31 9.83
C PHE A 36 -12.82 35.88 9.41
N LEU A 37 -12.70 34.91 10.31
CA LEU A 37 -13.06 33.51 10.08
C LEU A 37 -14.55 33.23 10.29
N GLY A 38 -15.33 34.18 10.81
CA GLY A 38 -16.74 34.00 11.14
C GLY A 38 -17.00 33.07 12.33
N GLU A 39 -16.02 32.89 13.21
CA GLU A 39 -16.08 31.99 14.37
C GLU A 39 -16.63 32.73 15.61
N PRO A 40 -17.57 32.15 16.37
CA PRO A 40 -18.13 32.78 17.55
C PRO A 40 -17.22 32.66 18.78
N ILE A 41 -17.39 33.59 19.73
CA ILE A 41 -16.86 33.49 21.08
C ILE A 41 -17.94 33.04 22.07
N ALA A 42 -17.51 32.43 23.17
CA ALA A 42 -18.40 31.99 24.25
C ALA A 42 -18.42 33.04 25.38
N ILE A 43 -19.57 33.67 25.60
CA ILE A 43 -19.75 34.67 26.66
C ILE A 43 -20.46 34.02 27.85
N THR A 44 -19.87 34.12 29.03
CA THR A 44 -20.45 33.66 30.30
C THR A 44 -21.26 34.79 30.94
N LEU A 45 -22.51 34.49 31.27
CA LEU A 45 -23.41 35.35 32.00
C LEU A 45 -23.71 34.76 33.37
N ARG A 46 -23.68 35.59 34.43
CA ARG A 46 -24.00 35.20 35.81
C ARG A 46 -25.38 35.68 36.20
N HIS A 47 -26.15 34.83 36.89
CA HIS A 47 -27.45 35.20 37.42
C HIS A 47 -27.27 36.26 38.53
N ARG A 48 -28.13 37.28 38.56
CA ARG A 48 -28.01 38.41 39.49
C ARG A 48 -28.27 38.04 40.94
N HIS A 49 -29.14 37.05 41.17
CA HIS A 49 -29.60 36.64 42.51
C HIS A 49 -29.16 35.24 42.94
N PHE A 50 -28.66 34.40 42.03
CA PHE A 50 -28.34 33.01 42.31
C PHE A 50 -26.92 32.74 41.84
N ASP A 51 -26.21 31.83 42.50
CA ASP A 51 -24.86 31.44 42.09
C ASP A 51 -24.92 30.43 40.93
N GLN A 52 -25.46 30.90 39.80
CA GLN A 52 -25.59 30.14 38.57
C GLN A 52 -25.07 30.95 37.38
N THR A 53 -24.43 30.26 36.45
CA THR A 53 -23.93 30.85 35.21
C THR A 53 -24.47 30.10 34.00
N ILE A 54 -24.63 30.82 32.90
CA ILE A 54 -24.93 30.28 31.58
C ILE A 54 -23.87 30.77 30.59
N THR A 55 -23.66 30.04 29.50
CA THR A 55 -22.74 30.45 28.43
C THR A 55 -23.51 30.53 27.13
N LEU A 56 -23.39 31.66 26.43
CA LEU A 56 -24.08 31.92 25.17
C LEU A 56 -23.06 32.32 24.09
N PRO A 57 -23.22 31.82 22.85
CA PRO A 57 -22.33 32.18 21.76
C PRO A 57 -22.66 33.56 21.18
N ALA A 58 -21.64 34.33 20.82
CA ALA A 58 -21.75 35.60 20.13
C ALA A 58 -20.63 35.76 19.10
N THR A 59 -20.92 36.40 17.97
CA THR A 59 -19.92 36.72 16.94
C THR A 59 -19.25 38.04 17.28
N PRO A 60 -17.92 38.09 17.45
CA PRO A 60 -17.22 39.35 17.67
C PRO A 60 -17.27 40.20 16.39
N GLY A 61 -17.48 41.50 16.53
CA GLY A 61 -17.32 42.49 15.48
C GLY A 61 -15.87 42.87 15.24
N VAL A 62 -15.64 43.80 14.31
CA VAL A 62 -14.31 44.36 14.07
C VAL A 62 -13.88 45.14 15.30
N CYS A 63 -12.75 44.76 15.89
CA CYS A 63 -12.20 45.37 17.09
C CYS A 63 -11.15 46.43 16.71
N LEU A 64 -11.39 47.68 17.11
CA LEU A 64 -10.46 48.80 16.96
C LEU A 64 -10.32 49.51 18.32
N GLY A 65 -9.09 49.75 18.77
CA GLY A 65 -8.84 50.38 20.08
C GLY A 65 -8.97 49.37 21.21
N ASP A 66 -9.79 49.63 22.23
CA ASP A 66 -9.99 48.71 23.35
C ASP A 66 -11.44 48.29 23.57
N GLU A 67 -12.32 48.56 22.61
CA GLU A 67 -13.73 48.17 22.66
C GLU A 67 -14.02 47.06 21.65
N VAL A 68 -14.86 46.10 22.06
CA VAL A 68 -15.37 45.04 21.20
C VAL A 68 -16.89 44.97 21.32
N GLU A 69 -17.57 45.14 20.20
CA GLU A 69 -19.00 44.86 20.06
C GLU A 69 -19.16 43.41 19.56
N CYS A 70 -19.98 42.61 20.22
CA CYS A 70 -20.34 41.26 19.81
C CYS A 70 -21.84 41.19 19.54
N ARG A 71 -22.24 40.42 18.52
CA ARG A 71 -23.65 40.12 18.23
C ARG A 71 -24.00 38.72 18.71
N TRP A 72 -25.09 38.57 19.45
CA TRP A 72 -25.56 37.25 19.87
C TRP A 72 -25.94 36.40 18.65
N LEU A 73 -25.63 35.10 18.68
CA LEU A 73 -26.11 34.19 17.62
C LEU A 73 -27.62 34.02 17.66
N GLU A 74 -28.19 34.05 18.87
CA GLU A 74 -29.62 34.10 19.12
C GLU A 74 -29.94 35.28 20.06
N PRO A 75 -30.95 36.10 19.76
CA PRO A 75 -31.29 37.23 20.61
C PRO A 75 -31.59 36.84 22.06
N LEU A 76 -31.09 37.64 23.01
CA LEU A 76 -31.34 37.44 24.43
C LEU A 76 -32.83 37.65 24.75
N SER A 77 -33.46 36.63 25.32
CA SER A 77 -34.84 36.74 25.82
C SER A 77 -34.96 37.80 26.92
N PRO A 78 -36.13 38.47 27.06
CA PRO A 78 -36.34 39.48 28.10
C PRO A 78 -35.96 38.99 29.50
N LEU A 79 -36.34 37.75 29.81
CA LEU A 79 -36.08 37.10 31.09
C LEU A 79 -34.57 36.89 31.35
N ARG A 80 -33.79 36.57 30.31
CA ARG A 80 -32.32 36.46 30.42
C ARG A 80 -31.68 37.83 30.60
N ARG A 81 -32.16 38.88 29.93
CA ARG A 81 -31.64 40.26 30.06
C ARG A 81 -31.82 40.83 31.47
N GLU A 82 -32.98 40.57 32.08
CA GLU A 82 -33.27 41.01 33.44
C GLU A 82 -32.46 40.23 34.47
N ASN A 83 -32.40 38.90 34.33
CA ASN A 83 -31.87 38.04 35.39
C ASN A 83 -30.36 37.74 35.30
N TYR A 84 -29.73 37.95 34.15
CA TYR A 84 -28.31 37.64 33.94
C TYR A 84 -27.50 38.88 33.57
N ARG A 85 -26.23 38.87 33.94
CA ARG A 85 -25.25 39.90 33.55
C ARG A 85 -24.04 39.22 32.90
N PRO A 86 -23.60 39.66 31.70
CA PRO A 86 -22.33 39.22 31.13
C PRO A 86 -21.16 39.53 32.07
N GLU A 87 -20.32 38.54 32.33
CA GLU A 87 -19.20 38.64 33.30
C GLU A 87 -17.84 38.40 32.65
N SER A 88 -17.74 37.42 31.76
CA SER A 88 -16.48 37.09 31.08
C SER A 88 -16.76 36.42 29.74
N PHE A 89 -15.77 36.36 28.88
CA PHE A 89 -15.83 35.57 27.66
C PHE A 89 -14.53 34.81 27.43
N VAL A 90 -14.60 33.78 26.59
CA VAL A 90 -13.45 32.95 26.25
C VAL A 90 -13.10 33.15 24.78
N VAL A 91 -11.83 33.44 24.52
CA VAL A 91 -11.23 33.52 23.17
C VAL A 91 -10.30 32.32 23.01
N ASP A 92 -10.47 31.53 21.95
CA ASP A 92 -9.52 30.50 21.58
C ASP A 92 -8.65 31.02 20.43
N ASP A 93 -7.37 31.23 20.69
CA ASP A 93 -6.38 31.70 19.71
C ASP A 93 -5.70 30.55 18.94
N GLY A 94 -6.17 29.30 19.13
CA GLY A 94 -5.56 28.12 18.54
C GLY A 94 -4.37 27.56 19.32
N HIS A 95 -4.06 28.12 20.50
CA HIS A 95 -3.09 27.60 21.45
C HIS A 95 -3.72 27.28 22.81
N ARG A 96 -4.33 28.27 23.47
CA ARG A 96 -5.01 28.07 24.77
C ARG A 96 -6.23 28.98 24.87
N PRO A 97 -7.33 28.51 25.46
CA PRO A 97 -8.47 29.38 25.74
C PRO A 97 -8.06 30.47 26.73
N LEU A 98 -8.29 31.72 26.36
CA LEU A 98 -8.03 32.91 27.14
C LEU A 98 -9.33 33.33 27.81
N ARG A 99 -9.34 33.45 29.14
CA ARG A 99 -10.48 34.05 29.83
C ARG A 99 -10.27 35.54 29.88
N VAL A 100 -11.17 36.27 29.25
CA VAL A 100 -11.21 37.72 29.29
C VAL A 100 -12.28 38.11 30.30
N VAL A 101 -11.88 38.90 31.29
CA VAL A 101 -12.81 39.58 32.21
C VAL A 101 -12.87 41.04 31.79
N PRO A 102 -13.79 41.42 30.88
CA PRO A 102 -13.89 42.78 30.39
C PRO A 102 -14.69 43.68 31.35
N GLU A 103 -14.63 44.98 31.10
CA GLU A 103 -15.64 45.91 31.60
C GLU A 103 -16.85 45.90 30.64
N LEU A 104 -18.05 45.64 31.17
CA LEU A 104 -19.29 45.68 30.38
C LEU A 104 -19.71 47.14 30.14
N LEU A 105 -19.81 47.56 28.88
CA LEU A 105 -20.25 48.90 28.49
C LEU A 105 -21.75 48.95 28.20
N ALA A 106 -22.23 48.00 27.40
CA ALA A 106 -23.63 47.93 26.99
C ALA A 106 -24.05 46.47 26.71
N CYS A 107 -25.33 46.16 26.94
CA CYS A 107 -25.92 44.87 26.57
C CYS A 107 -27.40 45.07 26.27
N ASP A 108 -27.83 44.65 25.08
CA ASP A 108 -29.23 44.63 24.65
C ASP A 108 -29.64 43.22 24.18
N ALA A 109 -30.75 43.12 23.45
CA ALA A 109 -31.25 41.84 22.95
C ALA A 109 -30.37 41.24 21.85
N GLU A 110 -29.73 42.07 21.02
CA GLU A 110 -29.00 41.68 19.83
C GLU A 110 -27.48 41.74 20.04
N ARG A 111 -27.00 42.64 20.91
CA ARG A 111 -25.60 43.00 21.02
C ARG A 111 -25.11 43.11 22.46
N VAL A 112 -23.81 42.94 22.63
CA VAL A 112 -23.09 43.20 23.87
C VAL A 112 -21.76 43.86 23.56
N THR A 113 -21.44 44.92 24.29
CA THR A 113 -20.23 45.72 24.08
C THR A 113 -19.38 45.71 25.35
N PHE A 114 -18.09 45.45 25.16
CA PHE A 114 -17.11 45.31 26.22
C PHE A 114 -15.93 46.24 26.00
N ARG A 115 -15.36 46.76 27.08
CA ARG A 115 -13.99 47.30 27.08
C ARG A 115 -13.02 46.22 27.55
N LEU A 116 -12.01 45.97 26.72
CA LEU A 116 -11.01 44.94 26.93
C LEU A 116 -10.03 45.33 28.05
N PRO A 117 -9.61 44.37 28.90
CA PRO A 117 -8.60 44.63 29.92
C PRO A 117 -7.22 44.89 29.29
N ALA A 118 -6.25 45.35 30.09
CA ALA A 118 -4.86 45.54 29.63
C ALA A 118 -4.18 44.21 29.25
N SER A 119 -4.60 43.12 29.89
CA SER A 119 -4.17 41.75 29.58
C SER A 119 -5.26 40.75 29.89
N ALA A 120 -5.28 39.62 29.17
CA ALA A 120 -6.09 38.46 29.49
C ALA A 120 -5.22 37.37 30.14
N ASP A 121 -5.79 36.67 31.11
CA ASP A 121 -5.13 35.51 31.71
C ASP A 121 -5.43 34.28 30.85
N ALA A 122 -4.38 33.56 30.45
CA ALA A 122 -4.58 32.23 29.89
C ALA A 122 -5.24 31.35 30.93
N LEU A 123 -6.37 30.72 30.57
CA LEU A 123 -6.90 29.67 31.42
C LEU A 123 -5.85 28.57 31.52
N ALA A 124 -5.92 27.79 32.60
CA ALA A 124 -5.32 26.46 32.62
C ALA A 124 -6.04 25.64 31.53
N GLY A 125 -5.57 25.80 30.29
CA GLY A 125 -6.13 25.17 29.12
C GLY A 125 -5.97 23.67 29.24
N ARG A 126 -6.87 22.93 28.60
CA ARG A 126 -6.63 21.51 28.34
C ARG A 126 -5.26 21.40 27.67
N ARG A 127 -4.42 20.49 28.16
CA ARG A 127 -3.05 20.27 27.66
C ARG A 127 -2.97 19.88 26.18
N LEU A 128 -4.10 19.50 25.57
CA LEU A 128 -4.21 19.03 24.19
C LEU A 128 -5.34 19.78 23.46
N THR A 129 -5.03 20.29 22.27
CA THR A 129 -6.04 20.85 21.36
C THR A 129 -7.08 19.78 20.99
N ARG A 130 -8.35 20.19 20.89
CA ARG A 130 -9.44 19.37 20.32
C ARG A 130 -9.90 20.01 19.03
N TYR A 131 -10.27 19.18 18.08
CA TYR A 131 -10.72 19.60 16.77
C TYR A 131 -12.18 19.22 16.61
N ARG A 132 -13.01 20.17 16.17
CA ARG A 132 -14.37 19.88 15.73
C ARG A 132 -14.31 18.95 14.53
N CYS A 133 -15.19 17.96 14.51
CA CYS A 133 -15.27 16.98 13.43
C CYS A 133 -16.29 17.42 12.38
N ALA A 134 -16.10 16.98 11.14
CA ALA A 134 -16.99 17.28 10.02
C ALA A 134 -17.66 15.97 9.56
N ASP A 135 -18.96 15.84 9.81
CA ASP A 135 -19.82 14.76 9.30
C ASP A 135 -19.20 13.36 9.36
N VAL A 136 -18.80 12.93 10.56
CA VAL A 136 -18.28 11.58 10.83
C VAL A 136 -19.29 10.80 11.67
N ASP A 137 -19.81 9.72 11.10
CA ASP A 137 -20.67 8.80 11.82
C ASP A 137 -19.83 7.89 12.73
N ALA A 138 -20.39 7.61 13.90
CA ALA A 138 -19.77 6.82 14.94
C ALA A 138 -20.68 5.67 15.34
N THR A 139 -20.19 4.45 15.21
CA THR A 139 -20.86 3.25 15.73
C THR A 139 -20.07 2.69 16.89
N ILE A 140 -20.68 2.64 18.06
CA ILE A 140 -20.11 2.03 19.26
C ILE A 140 -20.75 0.66 19.45
N VAL A 141 -19.94 -0.39 19.59
CA VAL A 141 -20.40 -1.74 19.90
C VAL A 141 -19.92 -2.12 21.30
N ALA A 142 -20.87 -2.35 22.19
CA ALA A 142 -20.62 -2.85 23.55
C ALA A 142 -21.25 -4.25 23.67
N GLY A 143 -20.42 -5.29 23.76
CA GLY A 143 -20.90 -6.67 23.63
C GLY A 143 -21.46 -6.92 22.21
N SER A 144 -22.75 -7.21 22.12
CA SER A 144 -23.47 -7.42 20.85
C SER A 144 -24.41 -6.28 20.47
N THR A 145 -24.39 -5.17 21.22
CA THR A 145 -25.34 -4.07 21.06
C THR A 145 -24.68 -2.88 20.36
N PRO A 146 -25.17 -2.46 19.17
CA PRO A 146 -24.70 -1.27 18.49
C PRO A 146 -25.40 0.00 19.00
N PHE A 147 -24.63 1.09 19.09
CA PHE A 147 -25.09 2.44 19.38
C PHE A 147 -24.60 3.36 18.26
N GLU A 148 -25.53 4.00 17.57
CA GLU A 148 -25.24 4.91 16.46
C GLU A 148 -25.25 6.35 16.94
N GLY A 149 -24.30 7.15 16.47
CA GLY A 149 -24.20 8.56 16.75
C GLY A 149 -23.19 9.25 15.85
N ARG A 150 -22.71 10.40 16.29
CA ARG A 150 -21.77 11.23 15.52
C ARG A 150 -20.56 11.60 16.36
N LEU A 151 -19.40 11.66 15.73
CA LEU A 151 -18.21 12.17 16.37
C LEU A 151 -18.26 13.71 16.35
N ALA A 152 -18.34 14.33 17.53
CA ALA A 152 -18.51 15.78 17.66
C ALA A 152 -17.16 16.53 17.65
N ASP A 153 -16.22 16.03 18.43
CA ASP A 153 -14.86 16.56 18.47
C ASP A 153 -13.85 15.45 18.79
N PHE A 154 -12.60 15.65 18.37
CA PHE A 154 -11.55 14.65 18.55
C PHE A 154 -10.18 15.29 18.82
N ASN A 155 -9.33 14.50 19.46
CA ASN A 155 -7.89 14.57 19.28
C ASN A 155 -7.36 13.14 19.29
N ALA A 156 -6.09 12.91 18.93
CA ALA A 156 -5.56 11.54 18.80
C ALA A 156 -5.57 10.70 20.10
N ARG A 157 -5.95 11.28 21.25
CA ARG A 157 -6.07 10.58 22.55
C ARG A 157 -7.51 10.41 23.05
N PHE A 158 -8.42 11.28 22.66
CA PHE A 158 -9.77 11.34 23.21
C PHE A 158 -10.79 11.72 22.14
N LEU A 159 -11.81 10.89 21.95
CA LEU A 159 -12.88 11.07 20.96
C LEU A 159 -14.20 11.38 21.68
N LYS A 160 -14.89 12.45 21.32
CA LYS A 160 -16.22 12.79 21.86
C LYS A 160 -17.28 12.35 20.87
N VAL A 161 -18.14 11.41 21.28
CA VAL A 161 -19.27 10.91 20.49
C VAL A 161 -20.57 11.43 21.10
N GLU A 162 -21.46 11.90 20.24
CA GLU A 162 -22.81 12.32 20.58
C GLU A 162 -23.78 11.24 20.09
N LEU A 163 -24.57 10.70 21.03
CA LEU A 163 -25.58 9.68 20.79
C LEU A 163 -26.97 10.32 20.92
N PRO A 164 -27.95 9.96 20.08
CA PRO A 164 -29.31 10.46 20.20
C PRO A 164 -29.94 10.00 21.53
N HIS A 165 -30.71 10.88 22.17
CA HIS A 165 -31.34 10.57 23.46
C HIS A 165 -32.46 9.51 23.33
N ARG A 166 -33.09 9.43 22.14
CA ARG A 166 -34.13 8.45 21.80
C ARG A 166 -33.62 7.46 20.76
N GLY A 167 -32.88 6.47 21.21
CA GLY A 167 -32.47 5.30 20.41
C GLY A 167 -33.05 4.00 20.99
N PRO A 168 -32.99 2.89 20.24
CA PRO A 168 -33.44 1.58 20.72
C PRO A 168 -32.67 1.08 21.95
N CYS A 169 -31.45 1.58 22.18
CA CYS A 169 -30.57 1.19 23.28
C CYS A 169 -30.32 2.38 24.22
N ARG A 170 -30.54 2.18 25.53
CA ARG A 170 -30.38 3.24 26.54
C ARG A 170 -28.93 3.40 26.96
N LEU A 171 -28.49 4.63 27.24
CA LEU A 171 -27.13 4.93 27.69
C LEU A 171 -26.75 4.18 28.98
N GLU A 172 -27.71 3.94 29.88
CA GLU A 172 -27.47 3.20 31.14
C GLU A 172 -27.00 1.75 30.92
N SER A 173 -27.22 1.19 29.73
CA SER A 173 -26.74 -0.15 29.38
C SER A 173 -25.23 -0.20 29.07
N LEU A 174 -24.56 0.94 28.91
CA LEU A 174 -23.12 1.03 28.68
C LEU A 174 -22.34 1.03 30.00
N HIS A 175 -21.75 -0.11 30.35
CA HIS A 175 -20.90 -0.22 31.53
C HIS A 175 -19.57 0.55 31.35
N PRO A 176 -19.27 1.61 32.13
CA PRO A 176 -18.11 2.48 31.88
C PRO A 176 -16.74 1.81 31.97
N GLN A 177 -16.62 0.73 32.75
CA GLN A 177 -15.36 0.00 32.95
C GLN A 177 -15.08 -1.04 31.86
N VAL A 178 -16.07 -1.38 31.03
CA VAL A 178 -15.89 -2.38 29.97
C VAL A 178 -15.48 -1.65 28.68
N PRO A 179 -14.40 -2.07 28.00
CA PRO A 179 -14.02 -1.52 26.71
C PRO A 179 -15.13 -1.68 25.67
N VAL A 180 -15.25 -0.71 24.79
CA VAL A 180 -16.19 -0.71 23.66
C VAL A 180 -15.43 -0.63 22.35
N ASN A 181 -15.97 -1.22 21.28
CA ASN A 181 -15.41 -1.04 19.94
C ASN A 181 -16.03 0.19 19.30
N LEU A 182 -15.20 1.13 18.88
CA LEU A 182 -15.61 2.30 18.12
C LEU A 182 -15.26 2.08 16.64
N THR A 183 -16.23 2.29 15.76
CA THR A 183 -16.02 2.39 14.32
C THR A 183 -16.41 3.79 13.87
N LEU A 184 -15.53 4.44 13.11
CA LEU A 184 -15.78 5.75 12.50
C LEU A 184 -15.85 5.61 10.99
N THR A 185 -16.89 6.19 10.40
CA THR A 185 -17.13 6.21 8.96
C THR A 185 -17.27 7.64 8.48
N ALA A 186 -16.59 7.97 7.39
CA ALA A 186 -16.73 9.26 6.73
C ALA A 186 -17.35 9.04 5.35
N GLU A 187 -18.22 9.97 4.95
CA GLU A 187 -18.88 9.95 3.65
C GLU A 187 -17.84 9.89 2.51
N GLY A 188 -18.07 9.03 1.52
CA GLY A 188 -17.15 8.80 0.38
C GLY A 188 -15.87 8.02 0.69
N ALA A 189 -15.44 7.94 1.96
CA ALA A 189 -14.22 7.23 2.38
C ALA A 189 -14.48 5.86 3.03
N GLY A 190 -15.71 5.60 3.46
CA GLY A 190 -16.06 4.39 4.22
C GLY A 190 -15.46 4.40 5.62
N THR A 191 -15.08 3.22 6.13
CA THR A 191 -14.48 3.09 7.47
C THR A 191 -13.09 3.72 7.52
N ILE A 192 -12.94 4.76 8.33
CA ILE A 192 -11.67 5.49 8.53
C ILE A 192 -10.97 5.11 9.84
N TYR A 193 -11.67 4.52 10.80
CA TYR A 193 -11.07 4.01 12.03
C TYR A 193 -11.92 2.90 12.64
N SER A 194 -11.27 1.89 13.21
CA SER A 194 -11.93 0.90 14.06
C SER A 194 -10.98 0.47 15.17
N GLY A 195 -11.43 0.50 16.42
CA GLY A 195 -10.59 0.11 17.54
C GLY A 195 -11.29 0.12 18.90
N GLU A 196 -10.67 -0.60 19.84
CA GLU A 196 -11.12 -0.69 21.23
C GLU A 196 -10.84 0.61 22.00
N CYS A 197 -11.85 1.10 22.69
CA CYS A 197 -11.80 2.33 23.47
C CYS A 197 -12.32 2.10 24.89
N ARG A 198 -11.75 2.83 25.86
CA ARG A 198 -12.27 2.95 27.22
C ARG A 198 -13.19 4.15 27.33
N ILE A 199 -14.32 4.00 28.00
CA ILE A 199 -15.20 5.12 28.32
C ILE A 199 -14.58 5.91 29.48
N ARG A 200 -14.29 7.20 29.26
CA ARG A 200 -13.73 8.11 30.26
C ARG A 200 -14.75 9.00 30.92
N ARG A 201 -15.78 9.37 30.18
CA ARG A 201 -16.87 10.22 30.67
C ARG A 201 -18.15 9.87 29.93
N GLN A 202 -19.25 9.89 30.68
CA GLN A 202 -20.61 9.86 30.17
C GLN A 202 -21.32 11.09 30.72
N ALA A 203 -22.07 11.81 29.89
CA ALA A 203 -22.90 12.92 30.32
C ALA A 203 -24.20 12.92 29.52
N GLY A 204 -25.34 13.08 30.20
CA GLY A 204 -26.62 13.31 29.54
C GLY A 204 -26.83 14.81 29.33
N GLN A 205 -27.09 15.22 28.10
CA GLN A 205 -27.67 16.53 27.77
C GLN A 205 -29.17 16.33 27.47
N PRO A 206 -30.00 17.39 27.51
CA PRO A 206 -31.44 17.29 27.25
C PRO A 206 -31.79 16.69 25.87
N GLU A 207 -30.93 16.89 24.86
CA GLU A 207 -31.19 16.47 23.47
C GLU A 207 -30.34 15.28 23.01
N HIS A 208 -29.17 15.06 23.62
CA HIS A 208 -28.22 14.01 23.26
C HIS A 208 -27.43 13.51 24.46
N ASN A 209 -26.79 12.35 24.33
CA ASN A 209 -25.85 11.84 25.31
C ASN A 209 -24.43 12.00 24.79
N GLU A 210 -23.51 12.41 25.65
CA GLU A 210 -22.10 12.60 25.31
C GLU A 210 -21.24 11.50 25.93
N LEU A 211 -20.41 10.87 25.11
CA LEU A 211 -19.42 9.89 25.51
C LEU A 211 -18.03 10.39 25.15
N VAL A 212 -17.10 10.37 26.10
CA VAL A 212 -15.68 10.60 25.83
C VAL A 212 -14.95 9.26 25.89
N LEU A 213 -14.35 8.88 24.77
CA LEU A 213 -13.68 7.61 24.55
C LEU A 213 -12.16 7.82 24.46
N GLU A 214 -11.40 6.95 25.11
CA GLU A 214 -9.93 6.89 25.04
C GLU A 214 -9.50 5.61 24.31
N PRO A 215 -8.83 5.68 23.15
CA PRO A 215 -8.31 4.51 22.45
C PRO A 215 -7.32 3.73 23.32
N LEU A 216 -7.51 2.41 23.43
CA LEU A 216 -6.67 1.56 24.27
C LEU A 216 -5.30 1.31 23.65
N ARG A 217 -5.23 1.26 22.32
CA ARG A 217 -4.00 0.93 21.58
C ARG A 217 -3.38 2.19 21.00
N GLN A 218 -2.11 2.42 21.36
CA GLN A 218 -1.28 3.49 20.77
C GLN A 218 -0.43 2.97 19.60
N GLN A 219 -0.56 1.68 19.27
CA GLN A 219 0.09 1.02 18.15
C GLN A 219 -0.83 -0.07 17.58
N THR A 220 -0.93 -0.11 16.26
CA THR A 220 -1.74 -1.09 15.51
C THR A 220 -0.81 -2.02 14.73
N ALA A 221 -1.07 -3.33 14.81
CA ALA A 221 -0.41 -4.32 13.95
C ALA A 221 -1.28 -4.54 12.71
N ARG A 222 -0.90 -3.93 11.57
CA ARG A 222 -1.60 -4.11 10.28
C ARG A 222 -1.03 -5.27 9.47
N PHE A 223 0.30 -5.34 9.40
CA PHE A 223 1.03 -6.35 8.66
C PHE A 223 1.69 -7.33 9.61
N ARG A 224 1.89 -8.57 9.16
CA ARG A 224 2.68 -9.56 9.90
C ARG A 224 4.10 -8.99 10.10
N PRO A 225 4.67 -9.05 11.31
CA PRO A 225 6.07 -8.70 11.51
C PRO A 225 6.94 -9.54 10.57
N ARG A 226 7.85 -8.88 9.87
CA ARG A 226 8.84 -9.50 8.99
C ARG A 226 10.23 -9.40 9.62
N GLU A 227 11.03 -10.43 9.41
CA GLU A 227 12.45 -10.44 9.80
C GLU A 227 13.21 -9.37 8.99
N PHE A 228 12.94 -9.31 7.69
CA PHE A 228 13.56 -8.38 6.76
C PHE A 228 12.62 -7.19 6.51
N ARG A 229 12.89 -6.10 7.21
CA ARG A 229 12.14 -4.84 7.04
C ARG A 229 12.75 -4.00 5.93
N SER A 230 11.89 -3.24 5.25
CA SER A 230 12.30 -2.18 4.33
C SER A 230 13.23 -1.21 5.04
N GLU A 231 14.36 -0.91 4.40
CA GLU A 231 15.30 0.08 4.90
C GLU A 231 14.67 1.48 4.83
N ARG A 232 14.91 2.29 5.86
CA ARG A 232 14.37 3.64 5.95
C ARG A 232 15.47 4.64 5.65
N GLN A 233 15.19 5.54 4.72
CA GLN A 233 16.08 6.61 4.30
C GLN A 233 15.63 7.94 4.91
N VAL A 234 16.59 8.75 5.30
CA VAL A 234 16.39 10.16 5.69
C VAL A 234 16.88 11.02 4.53
N TRP A 235 16.02 11.87 4.00
CA TRP A 235 16.34 12.70 2.84
C TRP A 235 16.56 14.16 3.22
N ASN A 236 17.44 14.81 2.47
CA ASN A 236 17.70 16.24 2.58
C ASN A 236 17.66 16.86 1.17
N PRO A 237 16.69 17.76 0.86
CA PRO A 237 15.64 18.28 1.74
C PRO A 237 14.62 17.21 2.17
N SER A 238 13.97 17.45 3.31
CA SER A 238 12.94 16.55 3.87
C SER A 238 11.65 16.63 3.04
N PRO A 239 11.05 15.49 2.65
CA PRO A 239 9.73 15.44 2.04
C PRO A 239 8.65 15.94 2.99
N HIS A 240 7.48 16.25 2.45
CA HIS A 240 6.30 16.58 3.27
C HIS A 240 5.07 15.84 2.77
N VAL A 241 4.13 15.61 3.67
CA VAL A 241 2.83 15.06 3.32
C VAL A 241 1.78 16.15 3.35
N VAL A 242 0.81 16.08 2.46
CA VAL A 242 -0.36 16.93 2.43
C VAL A 242 -1.60 16.07 2.24
N PHE A 243 -2.60 16.27 3.09
CA PHE A 243 -3.87 15.55 2.99
C PHE A 243 -5.00 16.32 3.64
N ARG A 244 -6.23 15.99 3.26
CA ARG A 244 -7.43 16.45 3.98
C ARG A 244 -7.72 15.45 5.11
N HIS A 245 -7.69 15.93 6.35
CA HIS A 245 -7.84 15.05 7.51
C HIS A 245 -9.25 14.42 7.51
N PRO A 246 -9.38 13.09 7.53
CA PRO A 246 -10.66 12.42 7.30
C PRO A 246 -11.69 12.68 8.39
N VAL A 247 -11.25 13.06 9.59
CA VAL A 247 -12.12 13.37 10.72
C VAL A 247 -12.53 14.85 10.82
N THR A 248 -11.62 15.77 10.48
CA THR A 248 -11.81 17.21 10.75
C THR A 248 -12.06 18.02 9.49
N GLY A 249 -11.86 17.41 8.30
CA GLY A 249 -11.97 18.07 7.01
C GLY A 249 -10.88 19.10 6.71
N ARG A 250 -9.94 19.35 7.65
CA ARG A 250 -8.88 20.35 7.53
C ARG A 250 -7.73 19.83 6.67
N THR A 251 -7.12 20.72 5.89
CA THR A 251 -5.84 20.42 5.23
C THR A 251 -4.73 20.36 6.25
N VAL A 252 -4.00 19.24 6.27
CA VAL A 252 -2.86 19.00 7.17
C VAL A 252 -1.61 18.85 6.31
N SER A 253 -0.56 19.56 6.72
CA SER A 253 0.78 19.41 6.14
C SER A 253 1.79 19.10 7.23
N LEU A 254 2.53 18.00 7.10
CA LEU A 254 3.53 17.55 8.07
C LEU A 254 4.84 17.16 7.38
N PRO A 255 6.01 17.45 7.99
CA PRO A 255 7.28 17.00 7.45
C PRO A 255 7.49 15.49 7.67
N VAL A 256 8.18 14.86 6.73
CA VAL A 256 8.56 13.44 6.75
C VAL A 256 9.95 13.29 7.35
N LEU A 257 10.05 12.48 8.40
CA LEU A 257 11.29 12.20 9.12
C LEU A 257 12.14 11.14 8.41
N ASP A 258 11.49 10.07 7.96
CA ASP A 258 12.12 9.00 7.18
C ASP A 258 11.09 8.26 6.33
N ILE A 259 11.58 7.59 5.29
CA ILE A 259 10.77 6.94 4.27
C ILE A 259 11.34 5.58 3.84
N SER A 260 10.46 4.63 3.57
CA SER A 260 10.76 3.35 2.93
C SER A 260 9.71 3.04 1.86
N GLY A 261 9.90 1.94 1.11
CA GLY A 261 8.92 1.51 0.11
C GLY A 261 7.55 1.07 0.67
N THR A 262 7.43 0.89 1.98
CA THR A 262 6.23 0.38 2.66
C THR A 262 5.56 1.40 3.58
N GLY A 263 6.18 2.58 3.77
CA GLY A 263 5.66 3.60 4.66
C GLY A 263 6.68 4.68 5.01
N PHE A 264 6.27 5.61 5.85
CA PHE A 264 7.09 6.74 6.27
C PHE A 264 6.72 7.18 7.69
N ALA A 265 7.56 8.00 8.31
CA ALA A 265 7.26 8.61 9.60
C ALA A 265 7.13 10.13 9.44
N VAL A 266 6.14 10.72 10.10
CA VAL A 266 5.93 12.17 10.13
C VAL A 266 6.08 12.72 11.54
N GLN A 267 6.24 14.04 11.59
CA GLN A 267 6.33 14.79 12.84
C GLN A 267 5.09 15.65 13.05
N GLU A 268 4.45 15.56 14.22
CA GLU A 268 3.39 16.49 14.65
C GLU A 268 3.73 17.12 16.01
N PRO A 269 3.20 18.32 16.36
CA PRO A 269 3.32 18.87 17.71
C PRO A 269 2.58 17.99 18.73
N ALA A 270 3.18 17.74 19.89
CA ALA A 270 2.62 16.82 20.89
C ALA A 270 1.33 17.36 21.53
N ASP A 271 1.17 18.68 21.60
CA ASP A 271 -0.01 19.41 22.10
C ASP A 271 -1.14 19.53 21.08
N LYS A 272 -0.86 19.26 19.80
CA LYS A 272 -1.81 19.31 18.68
C LYS A 272 -2.00 17.93 18.01
N PRO A 273 -2.37 16.87 18.76
CA PRO A 273 -2.33 15.50 18.26
C PRO A 273 -3.45 15.24 17.23
N LEU A 274 -3.06 14.99 15.99
CA LEU A 274 -3.93 14.71 14.84
C LEU A 274 -3.85 13.23 14.42
N MET A 275 -2.65 12.62 14.51
CA MET A 275 -2.44 11.25 14.05
C MET A 275 -2.94 10.21 15.06
N LEU A 276 -4.21 9.83 14.95
CA LEU A 276 -4.82 8.73 15.72
C LEU A 276 -4.29 7.35 15.24
N PRO A 277 -3.60 6.55 16.07
CA PRO A 277 -3.20 5.20 15.69
C PRO A 277 -4.40 4.35 15.28
N GLY A 278 -4.29 3.65 14.14
CA GLY A 278 -5.36 2.91 13.50
C GLY A 278 -6.15 3.68 12.46
N MET A 279 -6.06 5.02 12.43
CA MET A 279 -6.77 5.86 11.45
C MET A 279 -6.25 5.62 10.03
N ILE A 280 -7.17 5.47 9.09
CA ILE A 280 -6.92 5.41 7.65
C ILE A 280 -7.07 6.81 7.10
N ILE A 281 -6.06 7.26 6.36
CA ILE A 281 -6.11 8.48 5.55
C ILE A 281 -6.33 8.02 4.11
N PRO A 282 -7.53 8.22 3.53
CA PRO A 282 -7.90 7.69 2.22
C PRO A 282 -6.99 8.23 1.10
N GLU A 283 -6.72 9.54 1.15
CA GLU A 283 -5.97 10.27 0.14
C GLU A 283 -4.92 11.14 0.82
N LEU A 284 -3.66 10.76 0.64
CA LEU A 284 -2.50 11.52 1.08
C LEU A 284 -1.54 11.69 -0.09
N ASN A 285 -1.07 12.92 -0.28
CA ASN A 285 -0.03 13.23 -1.24
C ASN A 285 1.31 13.37 -0.53
N LEU A 286 2.28 12.53 -0.93
CA LEU A 286 3.65 12.58 -0.48
C LEU A 286 4.46 13.41 -1.49
N HIS A 287 4.90 14.59 -1.07
CA HIS A 287 5.66 15.53 -1.89
C HIS A 287 7.16 15.36 -1.67
N LEU A 288 7.87 14.94 -2.70
CA LEU A 288 9.32 14.65 -2.63
C LEU A 288 10.17 15.86 -2.94
N THR A 289 9.77 16.64 -3.96
CA THR A 289 10.38 17.89 -4.40
C THR A 289 9.30 18.79 -5.01
N ALA A 290 9.67 20.00 -5.45
CA ALA A 290 8.76 20.88 -6.17
C ALA A 290 8.27 20.21 -7.45
N GLY A 291 7.00 19.78 -7.46
CA GLY A 291 6.32 19.19 -8.63
C GLY A 291 6.19 17.67 -8.64
N ILE A 292 6.76 16.95 -7.67
CA ILE A 292 6.57 15.49 -7.54
C ILE A 292 5.71 15.20 -6.31
N GLY A 293 4.44 14.86 -6.53
CA GLY A 293 3.52 14.37 -5.52
C GLY A 293 3.10 12.93 -5.84
N LEU A 294 3.22 12.03 -4.87
CA LEU A 294 2.82 10.63 -4.99
C LEU A 294 1.55 10.41 -4.17
N ALA A 295 0.48 9.95 -4.81
CA ALA A 295 -0.79 9.73 -4.14
C ALA A 295 -0.82 8.35 -3.48
N CYS A 296 -1.21 8.28 -2.21
CA CYS A 296 -1.34 7.02 -1.50
C CYS A 296 -2.43 7.04 -0.43
N ARG A 297 -2.99 5.86 -0.21
CA ARG A 297 -3.80 5.56 0.97
C ARG A 297 -2.89 5.04 2.07
N VAL A 298 -3.02 5.55 3.28
CA VAL A 298 -2.17 5.16 4.40
C VAL A 298 -2.96 4.84 5.65
N GLN A 299 -2.34 4.10 6.56
CA GLN A 299 -2.83 3.92 7.93
C GLN A 299 -1.79 4.40 8.93
N VAL A 300 -2.24 5.15 9.93
CA VAL A 300 -1.42 5.51 11.09
C VAL A 300 -1.18 4.25 11.93
N ILE A 301 0.07 3.85 12.07
CA ILE A 301 0.47 2.62 12.77
C ILE A 301 0.76 2.88 14.23
N TYR A 302 1.46 3.97 14.54
CA TYR A 302 1.79 4.32 15.92
C TYR A 302 1.96 5.83 16.07
N ARG A 303 1.85 6.28 17.32
CA ARG A 303 2.23 7.62 17.77
C ARG A 303 3.12 7.49 18.99
N ARG A 304 4.28 8.17 18.99
CA ARG A 304 5.23 8.18 20.12
C ARG A 304 5.69 9.61 20.38
N GLU A 305 5.55 10.08 21.61
CA GLU A 305 6.10 11.37 22.01
C GLU A 305 7.63 11.26 22.17
N ALA A 306 8.36 12.26 21.70
CA ALA A 306 9.81 12.35 21.88
C ALA A 306 10.14 12.68 23.36
N GLU A 307 11.36 12.38 23.81
CA GLU A 307 11.79 12.59 25.21
C GLU A 307 11.62 14.04 25.69
N ALA A 308 11.77 15.02 24.79
CA ALA A 308 11.55 16.44 25.09
C ALA A 308 10.07 16.85 25.19
N GLY A 309 9.12 15.94 24.93
CA GLY A 309 7.68 16.10 25.15
C GLY A 309 6.95 17.11 24.24
N ARG A 310 7.65 17.81 23.34
CA ARG A 310 7.08 18.84 22.45
C ARG A 310 6.62 18.31 21.09
N ILE A 311 7.18 17.19 20.67
CA ILE A 311 6.99 16.62 19.34
C ILE A 311 6.56 15.16 19.49
N ALA A 312 5.64 14.72 18.64
CA ALA A 312 5.31 13.32 18.47
C ALA A 312 5.73 12.84 17.08
N ARG A 313 6.31 11.63 17.06
CA ARG A 313 6.64 10.87 15.86
C ARG A 313 5.50 9.90 15.58
N CYS A 314 5.01 9.94 14.35
CA CYS A 314 3.90 9.09 13.92
C CYS A 314 4.32 8.25 12.72
N GLY A 315 4.21 6.93 12.86
CA GLY A 315 4.51 6.00 11.76
C GLY A 315 3.27 5.76 10.91
N LEU A 316 3.41 5.86 9.59
CA LEU A 316 2.37 5.55 8.63
C LEU A 316 2.83 4.40 7.73
N ALA A 317 1.90 3.50 7.43
CA ALA A 317 2.13 2.45 6.43
C ALA A 317 1.25 2.68 5.21
N ILE A 318 1.84 2.45 4.03
CA ILE A 318 1.15 2.54 2.75
C ILE A 318 0.23 1.33 2.64
N LEU A 319 -1.07 1.59 2.44
CA LEU A 319 -2.07 0.57 2.15
C LEU A 319 -2.25 0.39 0.65
N HIS A 320 -2.21 1.49 -0.10
CA HIS A 320 -2.35 1.48 -1.55
C HIS A 320 -1.56 2.65 -2.14
N MET A 321 -0.90 2.40 -3.26
CA MET A 321 -0.22 3.36 -4.11
C MET A 321 -0.25 2.80 -5.53
N ASP A 322 -0.42 3.66 -6.53
CA ASP A 322 -0.36 3.22 -7.92
C ASP A 322 1.01 2.61 -8.24
N ALA A 323 1.05 1.64 -9.16
CA ALA A 323 2.28 0.93 -9.50
C ALA A 323 3.39 1.85 -10.03
N ARG A 324 3.02 2.95 -10.72
CA ARG A 324 3.96 3.96 -11.22
C ARG A 324 4.49 4.83 -10.09
N ASP A 325 3.62 5.32 -9.21
CA ASP A 325 4.00 6.13 -8.06
C ASP A 325 4.91 5.35 -7.11
N HIS A 326 4.59 4.07 -6.90
CA HIS A 326 5.40 3.18 -6.07
C HIS A 326 6.76 2.89 -6.70
N LEU A 327 6.81 2.67 -8.02
CA LEU A 327 8.07 2.55 -8.76
C LEU A 327 8.92 3.81 -8.61
N GLN A 328 8.32 4.99 -8.73
CA GLN A 328 9.00 6.27 -8.56
C GLN A 328 9.55 6.43 -7.14
N LEU A 329 8.77 6.10 -6.12
CA LEU A 329 9.23 6.08 -4.73
C LEU A 329 10.44 5.16 -4.55
N LEU A 330 10.34 3.91 -4.99
CA LEU A 330 11.41 2.93 -4.83
C LEU A 330 12.68 3.31 -5.60
N SER A 331 12.53 3.93 -6.77
CA SER A 331 13.69 4.41 -7.54
C SER A 331 14.56 5.37 -6.72
N LEU A 332 13.92 6.28 -5.99
CA LEU A 332 14.61 7.26 -5.14
C LEU A 332 15.12 6.63 -3.84
N VAL A 333 14.34 5.75 -3.20
CA VAL A 333 14.76 5.06 -1.98
C VAL A 333 15.98 4.19 -2.21
N GLN A 334 16.02 3.41 -3.30
CA GLN A 334 17.17 2.57 -3.63
C GLN A 334 18.38 3.38 -4.10
N GLN A 335 18.15 4.43 -4.91
CA GLN A 335 19.24 5.29 -5.36
C GLN A 335 19.89 6.08 -4.20
N ALA A 336 19.12 6.49 -3.20
CA ALA A 336 19.66 7.11 -1.99
C ALA A 336 20.63 6.20 -1.23
N ARG A 337 20.39 4.88 -1.26
CA ARG A 337 21.26 3.88 -0.66
C ARG A 337 22.51 3.62 -1.52
N ASN A 338 22.36 3.56 -2.84
CA ASN A 338 23.48 3.37 -3.75
C ASN A 338 23.28 4.25 -5.01
N PRO A 339 24.03 5.38 -5.12
CA PRO A 339 23.85 6.35 -6.20
C PRO A 339 24.06 5.79 -7.61
N GLY A 340 24.84 4.71 -7.76
CA GLY A 340 25.05 4.06 -9.05
C GLY A 340 23.92 3.12 -9.48
N THR A 341 22.85 3.01 -8.69
CA THR A 341 21.72 2.12 -8.94
C THR A 341 20.52 2.87 -9.45
N TYR A 342 19.81 2.25 -10.40
CA TYR A 342 18.65 2.83 -11.02
C TYR A 342 17.57 1.78 -11.21
N LEU A 343 16.34 2.16 -10.93
CA LEU A 343 15.15 1.32 -11.07
C LEU A 343 14.16 2.05 -11.97
N GLY A 344 13.76 1.42 -13.07
CA GLY A 344 12.73 1.99 -13.95
C GLY A 344 13.18 3.22 -14.73
N ASN A 345 14.47 3.58 -14.72
CA ASN A 345 14.96 4.77 -15.40
C ASN A 345 15.04 4.58 -16.92
N ARG A 346 15.14 5.70 -17.65
CA ARG A 346 15.54 5.66 -19.05
C ARG A 346 16.95 5.10 -19.13
N VAL A 347 17.10 3.99 -19.86
CA VAL A 347 18.38 3.35 -20.15
C VAL A 347 18.74 3.69 -21.59
N ASP A 348 20.01 4.02 -21.84
CA ASP A 348 20.53 4.10 -23.21
C ASP A 348 20.49 2.69 -23.82
N LEU A 349 19.69 2.54 -24.87
CA LEU A 349 19.49 1.24 -25.49
C LEU A 349 20.76 0.74 -26.18
N GLU A 350 21.61 1.62 -26.73
CA GLU A 350 22.85 1.21 -27.38
C GLU A 350 23.83 0.62 -26.37
N ASP A 351 23.96 1.24 -25.19
CA ASP A 351 24.74 0.70 -24.07
C ASP A 351 24.15 -0.62 -23.56
N LEU A 352 22.82 -0.73 -23.51
CA LEU A 352 22.15 -1.97 -23.12
C LEU A 352 22.43 -3.12 -24.09
N TRP A 353 22.36 -2.86 -25.40
CA TRP A 353 22.72 -3.85 -26.42
C TRP A 353 24.18 -4.26 -26.27
N THR A 354 25.08 -3.30 -26.11
CA THR A 354 26.51 -3.55 -25.88
C THR A 354 26.73 -4.44 -24.67
N LEU A 355 26.06 -4.15 -23.54
CA LEU A 355 26.10 -4.98 -22.34
C LEU A 355 25.60 -6.41 -22.61
N PHE A 356 24.52 -6.59 -23.37
CA PHE A 356 23.99 -7.92 -23.66
C PHE A 356 24.94 -8.78 -24.50
N PHE A 357 25.67 -8.18 -25.43
CA PHE A 357 26.73 -8.88 -26.17
C PHE A 357 27.94 -9.17 -25.28
N ASP A 358 28.47 -8.19 -24.55
CA ASP A 358 29.64 -8.35 -23.65
C ASP A 358 29.38 -9.37 -22.52
N ALA A 359 28.17 -9.37 -21.96
CA ALA A 359 27.77 -10.34 -20.93
C ALA A 359 27.61 -11.76 -21.49
N GLY A 360 27.59 -11.95 -22.81
CA GLY A 360 27.26 -13.22 -23.47
C GLY A 360 25.79 -13.61 -23.34
N PHE A 361 24.92 -12.66 -22.99
CA PHE A 361 23.48 -12.87 -22.97
C PHE A 361 22.96 -13.10 -24.41
N ILE A 362 23.47 -12.33 -25.37
CA ILE A 362 23.29 -12.54 -26.81
C ILE A 362 24.55 -13.22 -27.36
N TYR A 363 24.51 -14.54 -27.47
CA TYR A 363 25.56 -15.37 -28.08
C TYR A 363 25.24 -15.64 -29.57
N PRO A 364 26.22 -16.07 -30.40
CA PRO A 364 26.03 -16.18 -31.87
C PRO A 364 24.79 -16.96 -32.31
N GLY A 365 24.51 -18.11 -31.69
CA GLY A 365 23.31 -18.89 -31.99
C GLY A 365 21.99 -18.19 -31.61
N LYS A 366 21.97 -17.38 -30.54
CA LYS A 366 20.81 -16.55 -30.22
C LYS A 366 20.65 -15.41 -31.23
N TYR A 367 21.75 -14.73 -31.58
CA TYR A 367 21.73 -13.64 -32.55
C TYR A 367 21.24 -14.11 -33.92
N THR A 368 21.66 -15.29 -34.37
CA THR A 368 21.23 -15.87 -35.67
C THR A 368 19.71 -15.99 -35.78
N ARG A 369 19.02 -16.35 -34.68
CA ARG A 369 17.55 -16.46 -34.66
C ARG A 369 16.81 -15.13 -34.69
N MET A 370 17.48 -14.03 -34.35
CA MET A 370 16.88 -12.69 -34.31
C MET A 370 17.44 -11.74 -35.37
N GLY A 371 18.51 -12.11 -36.08
CA GLY A 371 19.28 -11.23 -36.95
C GLY A 371 18.43 -10.57 -38.03
N ASP A 372 17.60 -11.39 -38.70
CA ASP A 372 16.73 -10.94 -39.80
C ASP A 372 15.61 -10.00 -39.33
N ARG A 373 15.26 -10.06 -38.04
CA ARG A 373 14.20 -9.24 -37.40
C ARG A 373 14.76 -8.33 -36.30
N LYS A 374 16.05 -8.00 -36.36
CA LYS A 374 16.75 -7.26 -35.29
C LYS A 374 16.10 -5.91 -34.97
N ASP A 375 15.58 -5.21 -35.98
CA ASP A 375 14.98 -3.89 -35.80
C ASP A 375 13.62 -3.98 -35.11
N GLU A 376 12.91 -5.09 -35.30
CA GLU A 376 11.69 -5.39 -34.55
C GLU A 376 12.01 -5.64 -33.07
N CYS A 377 13.04 -6.46 -32.76
CA CYS A 377 13.50 -6.64 -31.39
C CYS A 377 13.90 -5.32 -30.72
N LYS A 378 14.58 -4.43 -31.44
CA LYS A 378 14.95 -3.11 -30.94
C LYS A 378 13.74 -2.26 -30.56
N ARG A 379 12.72 -2.22 -31.43
CA ARG A 379 11.45 -1.51 -31.17
C ARG A 379 10.70 -2.08 -29.97
N THR A 380 10.67 -3.41 -29.82
CA THR A 380 10.04 -4.08 -28.66
C THR A 380 10.68 -3.62 -27.35
N TYR A 381 12.02 -3.58 -27.28
CA TYR A 381 12.76 -3.14 -26.08
C TYR A 381 12.65 -1.63 -25.82
N GLU A 382 12.63 -0.81 -26.86
CA GLU A 382 12.40 0.63 -26.73
C GLU A 382 11.07 0.92 -26.06
N LYS A 383 10.01 0.23 -26.50
CA LYS A 383 8.67 0.34 -25.92
C LYS A 383 8.62 -0.17 -24.47
N LEU A 384 9.25 -1.31 -24.22
CA LEU A 384 9.21 -2.00 -22.92
C LEU A 384 9.80 -1.13 -21.80
N TYR A 385 10.89 -0.40 -22.08
CA TYR A 385 11.59 0.40 -21.09
C TYR A 385 11.25 1.89 -21.09
N ARG A 386 10.44 2.36 -22.04
CA ARG A 386 9.96 3.74 -22.05
C ARG A 386 8.64 3.90 -21.29
N ASP A 387 7.67 3.01 -21.53
CA ASP A 387 6.25 3.31 -21.25
C ASP A 387 5.47 2.20 -20.52
N SER A 388 6.13 1.16 -19.98
CA SER A 388 5.44 -0.06 -19.47
C SER A 388 5.68 -0.41 -17.99
N PRO A 389 5.46 0.52 -17.04
CA PRO A 389 5.68 0.30 -15.62
C PRO A 389 4.58 -0.56 -14.94
N THR A 390 3.65 -1.17 -15.65
CA THR A 390 2.69 -2.13 -15.04
C THR A 390 3.10 -3.58 -15.30
N ILE A 391 3.70 -3.85 -16.46
CA ILE A 391 4.07 -5.20 -16.91
C ILE A 391 5.57 -5.50 -16.81
N ALA A 392 6.43 -4.47 -16.71
CA ALA A 392 7.88 -4.65 -16.73
C ALA A 392 8.59 -3.86 -15.62
N ARG A 393 9.67 -4.43 -15.07
CA ARG A 393 10.63 -3.74 -14.21
C ARG A 393 12.03 -4.04 -14.68
N HIS A 394 12.90 -3.04 -14.61
CA HIS A 394 14.31 -3.19 -14.90
C HIS A 394 15.14 -2.38 -13.92
N PHE A 395 16.33 -2.90 -13.68
CA PHE A 395 17.27 -2.45 -12.68
C PHE A 395 18.63 -2.35 -13.36
N ALA A 396 19.27 -1.20 -13.22
CA ALA A 396 20.55 -0.91 -13.83
C ALA A 396 21.57 -0.53 -12.75
N PHE A 397 22.80 -0.96 -12.95
CA PHE A 397 23.95 -0.45 -12.21
C PHE A 397 24.90 0.25 -13.18
N GLN A 398 25.21 1.50 -12.88
CA GLN A 398 26.12 2.32 -13.66
C GLN A 398 27.26 2.86 -12.79
N GLU A 399 28.44 2.99 -13.38
CA GLU A 399 29.61 3.59 -12.77
C GLU A 399 30.27 4.50 -13.81
N ASN A 400 30.48 5.78 -13.48
CA ASN A 400 31.01 6.79 -14.41
C ASN A 400 30.24 6.89 -15.74
N GLY A 401 28.90 6.80 -15.68
CA GLY A 401 28.01 6.85 -16.84
C GLY A 401 27.97 5.58 -17.68
N ARG A 402 28.77 4.55 -17.36
CA ARG A 402 28.78 3.28 -18.09
C ARG A 402 27.85 2.27 -17.43
N LEU A 403 26.99 1.63 -18.23
CA LEU A 403 26.17 0.51 -17.78
C LEU A 403 27.01 -0.76 -17.55
N LEU A 404 26.98 -1.28 -16.33
CA LEU A 404 27.77 -2.45 -15.91
C LEU A 404 26.93 -3.66 -15.51
N GLY A 405 25.69 -3.45 -15.08
CA GLY A 405 24.78 -4.52 -14.67
C GLY A 405 23.35 -4.18 -15.04
N HIS A 406 22.60 -5.20 -15.43
CA HIS A 406 21.19 -5.07 -15.76
C HIS A 406 20.42 -6.34 -15.37
N VAL A 407 19.30 -6.20 -14.69
CA VAL A 407 18.31 -7.28 -14.51
C VAL A 407 16.92 -6.75 -14.80
N ALA A 408 16.06 -7.58 -15.35
CA ALA A 408 14.67 -7.22 -15.62
C ALA A 408 13.73 -8.36 -15.24
N MET A 409 12.47 -8.01 -14.99
CA MET A 409 11.37 -8.95 -14.73
C MET A 409 10.10 -8.48 -15.45
N LEU A 410 9.27 -9.45 -15.82
CA LEU A 410 8.02 -9.25 -16.54
C LEU A 410 6.89 -9.93 -15.79
N ARG A 411 5.78 -9.23 -15.55
CA ARG A 411 4.56 -9.85 -15.02
C ARG A 411 3.86 -10.56 -16.18
N LEU A 412 4.12 -11.85 -16.38
CA LEU A 412 3.57 -12.62 -17.50
C LEU A 412 2.23 -13.30 -17.18
N TYR A 413 2.02 -13.60 -15.89
CA TYR A 413 0.81 -14.18 -15.34
C TYR A 413 0.28 -13.28 -14.23
N ARG A 414 -0.99 -13.41 -13.88
CA ARG A 414 -1.72 -12.47 -13.02
C ARG A 414 -0.97 -12.15 -11.73
N ARG A 415 -0.40 -13.19 -11.10
CA ARG A 415 0.31 -13.08 -9.83
C ARG A 415 1.81 -13.35 -9.92
N THR A 416 2.36 -13.53 -11.11
CA THR A 416 3.72 -14.05 -11.28
C THR A 416 4.57 -13.10 -12.10
N TRP A 417 5.65 -12.67 -11.48
CA TRP A 417 6.70 -11.93 -12.14
C TRP A 417 7.87 -12.85 -12.49
N ILE A 418 8.14 -12.97 -13.78
CA ILE A 418 9.19 -13.81 -14.33
C ILE A 418 10.46 -12.99 -14.52
N SER A 419 11.58 -13.47 -13.99
CA SER A 419 12.91 -12.94 -14.29
C SER A 419 13.16 -13.04 -15.79
N HIS A 420 13.29 -11.88 -16.43
CA HIS A 420 13.39 -11.75 -17.87
C HIS A 420 14.82 -12.02 -18.34
N HIS A 421 15.80 -11.37 -17.70
CA HIS A 421 17.21 -11.61 -17.94
C HIS A 421 18.06 -11.02 -16.81
N HIS A 422 19.30 -11.49 -16.73
CA HIS A 422 20.35 -10.98 -15.84
C HIS A 422 21.65 -10.89 -16.64
N ALA A 423 22.21 -9.69 -16.75
CA ALA A 423 23.41 -9.39 -17.52
C ALA A 423 24.37 -8.54 -16.69
N ALA A 424 25.66 -8.82 -16.80
CA ALA A 424 26.71 -8.05 -16.14
C ALA A 424 27.98 -8.03 -17.00
N ALA A 425 28.61 -6.87 -17.08
CA ALA A 425 29.78 -6.61 -17.90
C ALA A 425 30.93 -7.54 -17.52
N SER A 426 31.67 -8.03 -18.50
CA SER A 426 32.75 -9.01 -18.31
C SER A 426 33.83 -8.52 -17.35
N SER A 427 34.16 -7.23 -17.43
CA SER A 427 35.17 -6.54 -16.61
C SER A 427 34.81 -6.42 -15.12
N ASN A 428 33.52 -6.48 -14.76
CA ASN A 428 33.05 -6.30 -13.38
C ASN A 428 31.91 -7.26 -13.01
N ARG A 429 31.92 -8.45 -13.63
CA ARG A 429 30.77 -9.38 -13.69
C ARG A 429 30.21 -9.75 -12.33
N ARG A 430 31.09 -9.97 -11.34
CA ARG A 430 30.66 -10.33 -9.97
C ARG A 430 30.00 -9.13 -9.28
N LYS A 431 30.71 -8.01 -9.11
CA LYS A 431 30.19 -6.82 -8.39
C LYS A 431 28.89 -6.33 -9.03
N ALA A 432 28.90 -6.03 -10.33
CA ALA A 432 27.74 -5.46 -11.00
C ALA A 432 26.54 -6.41 -11.03
N GLY A 433 26.78 -7.71 -11.29
CA GLY A 433 25.73 -8.72 -11.31
C GLY A 433 25.06 -8.90 -9.95
N PHE A 434 25.81 -8.85 -8.86
CA PHE A 434 25.24 -8.95 -7.51
C PHE A 434 24.56 -7.67 -7.06
N VAL A 435 25.07 -6.50 -7.41
CA VAL A 435 24.43 -5.21 -7.09
C VAL A 435 23.01 -5.14 -7.66
N VAL A 436 22.80 -5.54 -8.93
CA VAL A 436 21.46 -5.52 -9.52
C VAL A 436 20.54 -6.62 -8.98
N LEU A 437 21.08 -7.78 -8.58
CA LEU A 437 20.29 -8.81 -7.89
C LEU A 437 19.84 -8.36 -6.51
N ASP A 438 20.73 -7.70 -5.77
CA ASP A 438 20.39 -7.15 -4.46
C ASP A 438 19.30 -6.08 -4.57
N GLN A 439 19.36 -5.21 -5.58
CA GLN A 439 18.29 -4.25 -5.88
C GLN A 439 16.96 -4.94 -6.16
N LEU A 440 16.96 -5.98 -7.01
CA LEU A 440 15.77 -6.77 -7.30
C LEU A 440 15.17 -7.38 -6.02
N SER A 441 16.01 -7.94 -5.14
CA SER A 441 15.57 -8.50 -3.87
C SER A 441 14.94 -7.45 -2.95
N HIS A 442 15.54 -6.26 -2.85
CA HIS A 442 14.97 -5.15 -2.08
C HIS A 442 13.65 -4.64 -2.69
N TYR A 443 13.56 -4.57 -4.02
CA TYR A 443 12.33 -4.21 -4.70
C TYR A 443 11.20 -5.19 -4.39
N ILE A 444 11.46 -6.50 -4.51
CA ILE A 444 10.48 -7.54 -4.17
C ILE A 444 10.04 -7.36 -2.72
N ASN A 445 11.01 -7.22 -1.81
CA ASN A 445 10.77 -7.06 -0.38
C ASN A 445 9.86 -5.87 -0.05
N ASP A 446 10.07 -4.73 -0.70
CA ASP A 446 9.35 -3.48 -0.45
C ASP A 446 8.01 -3.38 -1.20
N SER A 447 7.77 -4.31 -2.12
CA SER A 447 6.57 -4.38 -2.95
C SER A 447 5.51 -5.38 -2.45
N LEU A 448 5.85 -6.25 -1.49
CA LEU A 448 4.96 -7.35 -1.05
C LEU A 448 3.61 -6.89 -0.50
N THR A 449 3.55 -5.68 0.07
CA THR A 449 2.32 -5.13 0.67
C THR A 449 1.55 -4.21 -0.26
N ILE A 450 1.98 -4.09 -1.53
CA ILE A 450 1.38 -3.19 -2.51
C ILE A 450 0.52 -4.03 -3.47
N ASP A 451 -0.77 -4.04 -3.22
CA ASP A 451 -1.74 -4.87 -3.96
C ASP A 451 -1.72 -4.63 -5.47
N ALA A 452 -1.47 -3.38 -5.91
CA ALA A 452 -1.42 -2.99 -7.32
C ALA A 452 -0.38 -3.78 -8.16
N LEU A 453 0.64 -4.36 -7.51
CA LEU A 453 1.69 -5.12 -8.19
C LEU A 453 1.34 -6.60 -8.40
N ASN A 454 0.30 -7.11 -7.73
CA ASN A 454 -0.09 -8.53 -7.73
C ASN A 454 1.12 -9.48 -7.53
N LEU A 455 2.02 -9.16 -6.61
CA LEU A 455 3.29 -9.86 -6.44
C LEU A 455 3.13 -11.14 -5.59
N GLY A 456 2.52 -12.18 -6.16
CA GLY A 456 2.29 -13.47 -5.47
C GLY A 456 3.42 -14.50 -5.65
N TYR A 457 4.04 -14.51 -6.82
CA TYR A 457 5.13 -15.43 -7.18
C TYR A 457 6.23 -14.69 -7.92
N ILE A 458 7.47 -15.11 -7.68
CA ILE A 458 8.62 -14.80 -8.54
C ILE A 458 9.01 -16.08 -9.23
N ALA A 459 9.15 -16.04 -10.56
CA ALA A 459 9.56 -17.20 -11.32
C ALA A 459 10.75 -16.87 -12.22
N GLY A 460 11.41 -17.90 -12.73
CA GLY A 460 12.50 -17.73 -13.69
C GLY A 460 12.89 -19.04 -14.33
N TYR A 461 13.25 -18.97 -15.60
CA TYR A 461 13.77 -20.10 -16.34
C TYR A 461 15.29 -20.04 -16.36
N PHE A 462 15.94 -21.13 -15.98
CA PHE A 462 17.38 -21.24 -16.12
C PHE A 462 17.79 -22.62 -16.64
N ARG A 463 18.95 -22.70 -17.27
CA ARG A 463 19.51 -23.97 -17.74
C ARG A 463 20.37 -24.59 -16.65
N PRO A 464 20.29 -25.91 -16.40
CA PRO A 464 21.08 -26.55 -15.34
C PRO A 464 22.60 -26.44 -15.58
N GLU A 465 23.05 -26.31 -16.84
CA GLU A 465 24.47 -26.12 -17.19
C GLU A 465 24.99 -24.73 -16.80
N ASN A 466 24.10 -23.75 -16.62
CA ASN A 466 24.49 -22.42 -16.18
C ASN A 466 24.80 -22.46 -14.67
N ARG A 467 26.10 -22.57 -14.32
CA ARG A 467 26.57 -22.71 -12.93
C ARG A 467 26.02 -21.67 -11.95
N PHE A 468 25.90 -20.40 -12.36
CA PHE A 468 25.45 -19.33 -11.48
C PHE A 468 23.99 -19.49 -11.02
N PRO A 469 22.98 -19.50 -11.90
CA PRO A 469 21.59 -19.68 -11.48
C PRO A 469 21.35 -21.06 -10.85
N MET A 470 22.07 -22.11 -11.25
CA MET A 470 22.00 -23.41 -10.57
C MET A 470 22.42 -23.27 -9.10
N LYS A 471 23.55 -22.60 -8.83
CA LYS A 471 24.02 -22.38 -7.46
C LYS A 471 23.12 -21.42 -6.66
N PHE A 472 22.62 -20.36 -7.30
CA PHE A 472 21.86 -19.30 -6.62
C PHE A 472 20.37 -19.65 -6.45
N LEU A 473 19.66 -19.94 -7.54
CA LEU A 473 18.22 -20.26 -7.51
C LEU A 473 17.99 -21.71 -7.09
N GLY A 474 18.73 -22.65 -7.70
CA GLY A 474 18.67 -24.07 -7.34
C GLY A 474 19.12 -24.29 -5.90
N GLY A 475 20.25 -23.70 -5.51
CA GLY A 475 20.74 -23.78 -4.13
C GLY A 475 19.79 -23.19 -3.08
N PHE A 476 18.98 -22.18 -3.43
CA PHE A 476 17.92 -21.70 -2.54
C PHE A 476 16.78 -22.72 -2.40
N ALA A 477 16.32 -23.30 -3.51
CA ALA A 477 15.29 -24.34 -3.47
C ALA A 477 15.75 -25.55 -2.62
N ASP A 478 17.01 -25.96 -2.80
CA ASP A 478 17.64 -27.04 -2.00
C ASP A 478 17.72 -26.66 -0.50
N ALA A 479 18.10 -25.41 -0.19
CA ALA A 479 18.24 -24.94 1.19
C ALA A 479 16.89 -24.83 1.92
N VAL A 480 15.82 -24.43 1.22
CA VAL A 480 14.47 -24.35 1.78
C VAL A 480 13.86 -25.74 1.97
N ALA A 481 14.20 -26.68 1.07
CA ALA A 481 13.77 -28.08 1.10
C ALA A 481 12.24 -28.27 1.22
N ASP A 482 11.47 -27.31 0.71
CA ASP A 482 10.00 -27.31 0.71
C ASP A 482 9.48 -26.78 -0.63
N ARG A 483 8.99 -27.69 -1.47
CA ARG A 483 8.50 -27.38 -2.82
C ARG A 483 7.28 -26.47 -2.84
N ARG A 484 6.54 -26.34 -1.73
CA ARG A 484 5.41 -25.40 -1.60
C ARG A 484 5.85 -23.98 -1.23
N LYS A 485 7.11 -23.78 -0.86
CA LYS A 485 7.71 -22.45 -0.69
C LYS A 485 8.52 -22.05 -1.91
N CYS A 486 9.31 -23.00 -2.44
CA CYS A 486 10.12 -22.80 -3.62
C CYS A 486 10.24 -24.11 -4.42
N SER A 487 9.76 -24.13 -5.66
CA SER A 487 9.85 -25.31 -6.55
C SER A 487 10.83 -25.09 -7.69
N VAL A 488 11.40 -26.20 -8.17
CA VAL A 488 12.21 -26.28 -9.39
C VAL A 488 11.68 -27.43 -10.22
N ASP A 489 11.10 -27.10 -11.37
CA ASP A 489 10.45 -28.07 -12.24
C ASP A 489 11.24 -28.18 -13.56
N PRO A 490 11.78 -29.37 -13.90
CA PRO A 490 12.51 -29.58 -15.15
C PRO A 490 11.54 -29.64 -16.34
N LEU A 491 11.92 -28.99 -17.43
CA LEU A 491 11.13 -28.86 -18.66
C LEU A 491 12.02 -29.14 -19.87
N ALA A 492 11.63 -30.08 -20.72
CA ALA A 492 12.29 -30.30 -22.00
C ALA A 492 11.84 -29.21 -22.98
N PHE A 493 12.78 -28.52 -23.62
CA PHE A 493 12.48 -27.47 -24.59
C PHE A 493 12.70 -27.98 -26.02
N ILE A 494 11.61 -28.00 -26.79
CA ILE A 494 11.53 -28.55 -28.14
C ILE A 494 11.02 -27.44 -29.07
N PRO A 495 11.84 -26.96 -30.03
CA PRO A 495 11.34 -26.11 -31.10
C PRO A 495 10.59 -26.98 -32.11
N PHE A 496 9.29 -26.74 -32.28
CA PHE A 496 8.47 -27.45 -33.27
C PHE A 496 8.28 -26.57 -34.51
N GLU A 497 8.62 -27.11 -35.67
CA GLU A 497 8.39 -26.48 -36.98
C GLU A 497 7.15 -27.10 -37.62
N PHE A 498 6.25 -26.26 -38.11
CA PHE A 498 5.06 -26.73 -38.82
C PHE A 498 5.45 -27.14 -40.25
N ASP A 499 5.21 -28.39 -40.61
CA ASP A 499 5.54 -28.96 -41.91
C ASP A 499 4.31 -29.14 -42.83
N GLY A 500 3.12 -28.81 -42.34
CA GLY A 500 1.88 -28.89 -43.12
C GLY A 500 1.48 -30.31 -43.52
N ARG A 501 2.03 -31.35 -42.89
CA ARG A 501 1.68 -32.73 -43.23
C ARG A 501 0.24 -33.06 -42.87
N ASP A 502 -0.35 -33.96 -43.67
CA ASP A 502 -1.67 -34.51 -43.40
C ASP A 502 -1.63 -35.54 -42.28
N TRP A 503 -2.68 -35.55 -41.49
CA TRP A 503 -2.80 -36.38 -40.29
C TRP A 503 -3.97 -37.34 -40.40
N THR A 504 -3.72 -38.62 -40.16
CA THR A 504 -4.76 -39.65 -39.98
C THR A 504 -4.83 -40.07 -38.52
N ALA A 505 -5.77 -39.52 -37.76
CA ALA A 505 -6.02 -39.95 -36.39
C ALA A 505 -6.82 -41.26 -36.41
N GLN A 506 -6.25 -42.35 -35.87
CA GLN A 506 -6.96 -43.64 -35.73
C GLN A 506 -7.86 -43.66 -34.49
N ASP A 507 -7.50 -42.90 -33.45
CA ASP A 507 -8.22 -42.78 -32.19
C ASP A 507 -9.18 -41.58 -32.17
N ARG A 508 -10.11 -41.55 -31.20
CA ARG A 508 -10.92 -40.37 -30.95
C ARG A 508 -10.11 -39.31 -30.22
N TRP A 509 -9.90 -38.19 -30.89
CA TRP A 509 -9.16 -37.02 -30.41
C TRP A 509 -10.07 -35.83 -30.12
N GLU A 510 -9.88 -35.18 -28.99
CA GLU A 510 -10.56 -33.92 -28.64
C GLU A 510 -9.57 -32.90 -28.11
N LEU A 511 -9.61 -31.69 -28.68
CA LEU A 511 -8.89 -30.52 -28.22
C LEU A 511 -9.91 -29.44 -27.86
N THR A 512 -10.14 -29.24 -26.56
CA THR A 512 -11.13 -28.30 -26.04
C THR A 512 -10.49 -27.32 -25.07
N ARG A 513 -11.13 -26.19 -24.80
CA ARG A 513 -10.66 -25.27 -23.74
C ARG A 513 -10.73 -26.02 -22.40
N ALA A 514 -9.65 -25.96 -21.61
CA ALA A 514 -9.62 -26.61 -20.31
C ALA A 514 -10.66 -26.00 -19.36
N GLY A 515 -11.46 -26.87 -18.73
CA GLY A 515 -12.43 -26.53 -17.69
C GLY A 515 -11.85 -26.66 -16.29
N GLY A 516 -12.68 -26.43 -15.26
CA GLY A 516 -12.28 -26.59 -13.86
C GLY A 516 -11.83 -28.01 -13.54
N GLU A 517 -12.61 -29.02 -13.97
CA GLU A 517 -12.31 -30.45 -13.75
C GLU A 517 -10.97 -30.86 -14.40
N ASP A 518 -10.65 -30.34 -15.59
CA ASP A 518 -9.37 -30.59 -16.26
C ASP A 518 -8.18 -30.09 -15.42
N LEU A 519 -8.33 -28.91 -14.82
CA LEU A 519 -7.28 -28.29 -14.00
C LEU A 519 -7.17 -28.95 -12.62
N GLU A 520 -8.27 -29.49 -12.08
CA GLU A 520 -8.25 -30.31 -10.87
C GLU A 520 -7.49 -31.63 -11.11
N GLU A 521 -7.75 -32.31 -12.23
CA GLU A 521 -7.04 -33.53 -12.61
C GLU A 521 -5.55 -33.26 -12.88
N LEU A 522 -5.22 -32.18 -13.59
CA LEU A 522 -3.84 -31.71 -13.75
C LEU A 522 -3.17 -31.43 -12.39
N GLY A 523 -3.90 -30.82 -11.45
CA GLY A 523 -3.44 -30.56 -10.10
C GLY A 523 -3.12 -31.85 -9.33
N ALA A 524 -3.99 -32.85 -9.42
CA ALA A 524 -3.77 -34.16 -8.82
C ALA A 524 -2.54 -34.87 -9.40
N PHE A 525 -2.40 -34.86 -10.73
CA PHE A 525 -1.24 -35.40 -11.43
C PHE A 525 0.06 -34.71 -10.97
N TYR A 526 0.11 -33.38 -11.04
CA TYR A 526 1.30 -32.61 -10.65
C TYR A 526 1.65 -32.80 -9.17
N GLY A 527 0.64 -32.87 -8.30
CA GLY A 527 0.80 -33.18 -6.88
C GLY A 527 1.46 -34.54 -6.64
N SER A 528 1.08 -35.58 -7.40
CA SER A 528 1.64 -36.93 -7.27
C SER A 528 3.13 -37.03 -7.65
N ARG A 529 3.63 -36.12 -8.49
CA ARG A 529 5.04 -36.04 -8.93
C ARG A 529 5.94 -35.20 -8.01
N GLY A 530 5.43 -34.85 -6.83
CA GLY A 530 6.18 -34.19 -5.76
C GLY A 530 5.68 -32.78 -5.38
N GLY A 531 4.67 -32.25 -6.07
CA GLY A 531 3.89 -31.05 -5.68
C GLY A 531 4.70 -29.77 -5.44
N GLY A 532 4.83 -28.94 -6.46
CA GLY A 532 5.47 -27.61 -6.39
C GLY A 532 4.52 -26.44 -6.57
N LEU A 533 5.00 -25.36 -7.18
CA LEU A 533 4.27 -24.09 -7.35
C LEU A 533 4.01 -23.75 -8.83
N ALA A 534 4.37 -24.63 -9.76
CA ALA A 534 4.33 -24.33 -11.19
C ALA A 534 2.90 -24.03 -11.66
N LEU A 535 1.90 -24.80 -11.23
CA LEU A 535 0.52 -24.60 -11.70
C LEU A 535 -0.06 -23.27 -11.20
N GLU A 536 0.15 -22.94 -9.92
CA GLU A 536 -0.28 -21.66 -9.34
C GLU A 536 0.40 -20.47 -10.01
N ALA A 537 1.70 -20.59 -10.32
CA ALA A 537 2.46 -19.50 -10.90
C ALA A 537 2.20 -19.28 -12.40
N LEU A 538 1.69 -20.29 -13.11
CA LEU A 538 1.33 -20.19 -14.53
C LEU A 538 -0.19 -19.98 -14.74
N ASP A 539 -0.94 -19.65 -13.68
CA ASP A 539 -2.40 -19.50 -13.69
C ASP A 539 -3.16 -20.77 -14.19
N LEU A 540 -2.66 -21.96 -13.85
CA LEU A 540 -3.21 -23.28 -14.24
C LEU A 540 -4.01 -23.95 -13.10
N VAL A 541 -4.70 -23.15 -12.29
CA VAL A 541 -5.54 -23.62 -11.19
C VAL A 541 -7.02 -23.30 -11.45
N PRO A 542 -7.97 -24.10 -10.92
CA PRO A 542 -9.39 -23.81 -11.05
C PRO A 542 -9.73 -22.44 -10.45
N ALA A 543 -10.00 -21.46 -11.31
CA ALA A 543 -10.41 -20.12 -10.90
C ALA A 543 -11.43 -19.54 -11.89
N PRO A 544 -12.41 -18.75 -11.44
CA PRO A 544 -13.42 -18.19 -12.32
C PRO A 544 -12.80 -17.16 -13.27
N GLN A 545 -12.53 -17.53 -14.53
CA GLN A 545 -12.17 -16.66 -15.67
C GLN A 545 -11.37 -15.39 -15.32
N HIS A 546 -10.04 -15.50 -15.14
CA HIS A 546 -9.20 -14.41 -14.60
C HIS A 546 -8.13 -13.83 -15.56
N ASP A 547 -8.01 -14.32 -16.81
CA ASP A 547 -6.92 -13.92 -17.71
C ASP A 547 -7.09 -12.57 -18.41
N ARG A 548 -8.32 -12.06 -18.58
CA ARG A 548 -8.54 -10.84 -19.39
C ARG A 548 -7.85 -9.60 -18.83
N ALA A 549 -7.74 -9.47 -17.50
CA ALA A 549 -7.17 -8.28 -16.89
C ALA A 549 -5.69 -8.06 -17.25
N ILE A 550 -4.89 -9.13 -17.30
CA ILE A 550 -3.47 -9.02 -17.66
C ILE A 550 -3.29 -8.83 -19.18
N ASP A 551 -4.10 -9.50 -20.00
CA ASP A 551 -4.10 -9.28 -21.46
C ASP A 551 -4.43 -7.81 -21.79
N GLU A 552 -5.43 -7.23 -21.11
CA GLU A 552 -5.80 -5.82 -21.21
C GLU A 552 -4.69 -4.86 -20.74
N GLU A 553 -3.93 -5.24 -19.71
CA GLU A 553 -2.76 -4.46 -19.27
C GLU A 553 -1.63 -4.47 -20.31
N PHE A 554 -1.34 -5.63 -20.92
CA PHE A 554 -0.39 -5.70 -22.04
C PHE A 554 -0.90 -4.87 -23.22
N ALA A 555 -2.18 -5.01 -23.59
CA ALA A 555 -2.78 -4.25 -24.69
C ALA A 555 -2.72 -2.74 -24.45
N ARG A 556 -2.97 -2.26 -23.22
CA ARG A 556 -2.80 -0.84 -22.85
C ARG A 556 -1.35 -0.36 -22.92
N ALA A 557 -0.40 -1.23 -22.59
CA ALA A 557 1.02 -0.98 -22.83
C ALA A 557 1.42 -1.15 -24.31
N GLY A 558 0.47 -1.55 -25.16
CA GLY A 558 0.62 -1.77 -26.60
C GLY A 558 1.28 -3.10 -26.99
N PHE A 559 1.42 -4.03 -26.06
CA PHE A 559 1.93 -5.37 -26.33
C PHE A 559 0.77 -6.35 -26.52
N ARG A 560 1.05 -7.41 -27.28
CA ARG A 560 0.24 -8.62 -27.34
C ARG A 560 0.67 -9.55 -26.20
N ARG A 561 -0.29 -9.99 -25.40
CA ARG A 561 -0.21 -11.18 -24.56
C ARG A 561 -1.55 -11.87 -24.65
N GLU A 562 -1.54 -13.12 -25.07
CA GLU A 562 -2.70 -14.00 -25.02
C GLU A 562 -2.30 -15.28 -24.29
N HIS A 563 -3.18 -15.76 -23.42
CA HIS A 563 -2.98 -17.03 -22.73
C HIS A 563 -4.18 -17.94 -22.96
N HIS A 564 -3.91 -19.12 -23.51
CA HIS A 564 -4.94 -20.12 -23.77
C HIS A 564 -4.54 -21.43 -23.13
N VAL A 565 -5.51 -22.12 -22.52
CA VAL A 565 -5.29 -23.43 -21.91
C VAL A 565 -6.26 -24.42 -22.55
N PHE A 566 -5.73 -25.51 -23.08
CA PHE A 566 -6.50 -26.57 -23.71
C PHE A 566 -6.30 -27.90 -23.01
N ALA A 567 -7.40 -28.63 -22.88
CA ALA A 567 -7.42 -30.02 -22.48
C ALA A 567 -7.36 -30.91 -23.72
N VAL A 568 -6.51 -31.93 -23.65
CA VAL A 568 -6.25 -32.86 -24.73
C VAL A 568 -6.74 -34.23 -24.29
N ARG A 569 -7.84 -34.68 -24.89
CA ARG A 569 -8.43 -35.98 -24.57
C ARG A 569 -8.23 -36.97 -25.69
N LYS A 570 -7.82 -38.18 -25.31
CA LYS A 570 -7.72 -39.34 -26.18
C LYS A 570 -8.63 -40.42 -25.63
N ASN A 571 -9.56 -40.91 -26.45
CA ASN A 571 -10.53 -41.93 -26.03
C ASN A 571 -11.25 -41.56 -24.71
N TYR A 572 -11.70 -40.30 -24.62
CA TYR A 572 -12.39 -39.67 -23.48
C TYR A 572 -11.59 -39.46 -22.19
N ARG A 573 -10.31 -39.83 -22.15
CA ARG A 573 -9.43 -39.59 -20.99
C ARG A 573 -8.54 -38.38 -21.22
N LEU A 574 -8.31 -37.60 -20.17
CA LEU A 574 -7.40 -36.46 -20.22
C LEU A 574 -5.95 -36.97 -20.35
N ALA A 575 -5.40 -36.86 -21.55
CA ALA A 575 -4.05 -37.34 -21.86
C ALA A 575 -3.00 -36.26 -21.59
N ALA A 576 -3.33 -35.01 -21.88
CA ALA A 576 -2.45 -33.87 -21.67
C ALA A 576 -3.23 -32.56 -21.44
N VAL A 577 -2.56 -31.57 -20.85
CA VAL A 577 -3.01 -30.17 -20.81
C VAL A 577 -1.93 -29.30 -21.42
N VAL A 578 -2.31 -28.40 -22.32
CA VAL A 578 -1.38 -27.45 -22.95
C VAL A 578 -1.78 -26.01 -22.63
N SER A 579 -0.85 -25.28 -22.03
CA SER A 579 -0.92 -23.83 -21.87
C SER A 579 -0.10 -23.18 -22.97
N ILE A 580 -0.67 -22.26 -23.73
CA ILE A 580 0.03 -21.50 -24.77
C ILE A 580 -0.01 -20.02 -24.42
N THR A 581 1.17 -19.41 -24.37
CA THR A 581 1.33 -17.96 -24.18
C THR A 581 1.87 -17.37 -25.48
N LEU A 582 1.12 -16.45 -26.08
CA LEU A 582 1.48 -15.75 -27.31
C LEU A 582 1.85 -14.31 -26.99
N THR A 583 3.06 -13.88 -27.35
CA THR A 583 3.55 -12.52 -27.12
C THR A 583 4.26 -11.93 -28.34
N ASP A 584 4.52 -10.62 -28.33
CA ASP A 584 5.30 -9.96 -29.38
C ASP A 584 6.68 -10.58 -29.56
N PHE A 585 7.14 -10.59 -30.80
CA PHE A 585 8.49 -11.01 -31.12
C PHE A 585 9.52 -10.12 -30.40
N GLY A 586 10.57 -10.76 -29.90
CA GLY A 586 11.60 -10.08 -29.15
C GLY A 586 11.21 -9.69 -27.73
N LEU A 587 9.97 -9.92 -27.26
CA LEU A 587 9.62 -9.64 -25.86
C LEU A 587 10.52 -10.43 -24.90
N ASN A 588 10.87 -11.66 -25.27
CA ASN A 588 11.95 -12.45 -24.68
C ASN A 588 12.84 -13.02 -25.79
N MET A 589 14.13 -12.69 -25.78
CA MET A 589 15.08 -13.12 -26.83
C MET A 589 15.45 -14.62 -26.80
N SER A 590 14.88 -15.39 -25.86
CA SER A 590 15.05 -16.84 -25.76
C SER A 590 13.72 -17.57 -26.00
N GLU A 591 12.68 -16.86 -26.44
CA GLU A 591 11.34 -17.38 -26.76
C GLU A 591 10.61 -18.05 -25.58
N LEU A 592 11.03 -17.76 -24.34
CA LEU A 592 10.48 -18.40 -23.13
C LEU A 592 9.11 -17.85 -22.74
N THR A 593 8.74 -16.67 -23.27
CA THR A 593 7.46 -15.99 -23.01
C THR A 593 6.51 -16.03 -24.21
N ASN A 594 6.92 -16.68 -25.30
CA ASN A 594 6.13 -16.94 -26.49
C ASN A 594 6.24 -18.43 -26.81
N ALA A 595 5.61 -19.26 -25.98
CA ALA A 595 5.81 -20.70 -25.96
C ALA A 595 4.54 -21.42 -25.49
N ALA A 596 4.44 -22.69 -25.86
CA ALA A 596 3.54 -23.63 -25.23
C ALA A 596 4.24 -24.37 -24.08
N THR A 597 3.49 -24.72 -23.03
CA THR A 597 3.88 -25.63 -21.97
C THR A 597 2.88 -26.76 -21.94
N LEU A 598 3.36 -27.97 -22.25
CA LEU A 598 2.60 -29.19 -22.32
C LEU A 598 2.85 -30.03 -21.06
N PHE A 599 1.78 -30.33 -20.35
CA PHE A 599 1.75 -31.27 -19.23
C PHE A 599 1.18 -32.59 -19.73
N VAL A 600 1.97 -33.66 -19.69
CA VAL A 600 1.59 -35.01 -20.13
C VAL A 600 1.15 -35.80 -18.91
N LEU A 601 -0.16 -36.07 -18.80
CA LEU A 601 -0.77 -36.73 -17.65
C LEU A 601 -0.78 -38.26 -17.82
N ASP A 602 -0.93 -38.73 -19.06
CA ASP A 602 -0.89 -40.16 -19.42
C ASP A 602 0.27 -40.43 -20.41
N PRO A 603 1.50 -40.59 -19.90
CA PRO A 603 2.69 -40.88 -20.71
C PRO A 603 2.60 -42.11 -21.61
N ASP A 604 1.76 -43.08 -21.24
CA ASP A 604 1.68 -44.37 -21.90
C ASP A 604 0.60 -44.35 -23.01
N ALA A 605 -0.41 -43.49 -22.90
CA ALA A 605 -1.42 -43.29 -23.95
C ALA A 605 -1.12 -42.12 -24.90
N PHE A 606 -0.30 -41.15 -24.48
CA PHE A 606 0.03 -39.94 -25.25
C PHE A 606 1.40 -40.08 -25.94
N HIS A 607 1.38 -40.50 -27.21
CA HIS A 607 2.55 -40.84 -28.00
C HIS A 607 3.13 -39.65 -28.78
N ARG A 608 4.23 -39.88 -29.49
CA ARG A 608 4.90 -38.85 -30.29
C ARG A 608 4.01 -38.28 -31.39
N ASP A 609 3.30 -39.14 -32.12
CA ASP A 609 2.41 -38.70 -33.20
C ASP A 609 1.29 -37.82 -32.65
N ASP A 610 0.81 -38.12 -31.44
CA ASP A 610 -0.20 -37.34 -30.73
C ASP A 610 0.33 -35.93 -30.35
N PHE A 611 1.56 -35.87 -29.86
CA PHE A 611 2.27 -34.62 -29.57
C PHE A 611 2.45 -33.77 -30.84
N GLU A 612 2.97 -34.35 -31.91
CA GLU A 612 3.20 -33.64 -33.16
C GLU A 612 1.86 -33.22 -33.83
N LEU A 613 0.78 -34.01 -33.69
CA LEU A 613 -0.58 -33.69 -34.15
C LEU A 613 -1.14 -32.49 -33.38
N LEU A 614 -1.06 -32.55 -32.04
CA LEU A 614 -1.49 -31.45 -31.17
C LEU A 614 -0.82 -30.14 -31.57
N LEU A 615 0.50 -30.14 -31.75
CA LEU A 615 1.24 -28.93 -32.11
C LEU A 615 0.90 -28.45 -33.51
N SER A 616 0.67 -29.36 -34.46
CA SER A 616 0.20 -29.00 -35.81
C SER A 616 -1.16 -28.30 -35.77
N LEU A 617 -2.10 -28.81 -34.96
CA LEU A 617 -3.42 -28.19 -34.76
C LEU A 617 -3.31 -26.80 -34.14
N LEU A 618 -2.43 -26.63 -33.15
CA LEU A 618 -2.18 -25.32 -32.55
C LEU A 618 -1.54 -24.35 -33.54
N CYS A 619 -0.59 -24.81 -34.36
CA CYS A 619 0.03 -24.01 -35.42
C CYS A 619 -1.01 -23.53 -36.43
N VAL A 620 -1.90 -24.40 -36.90
CA VAL A 620 -3.01 -24.03 -37.80
C VAL A 620 -3.95 -23.04 -37.12
N LYS A 621 -4.38 -23.32 -35.88
CA LYS A 621 -5.33 -22.50 -35.13
C LYS A 621 -4.84 -21.07 -34.92
N PHE A 622 -3.55 -20.89 -34.63
CA PHE A 622 -2.96 -19.60 -34.30
C PHE A 622 -2.14 -18.98 -35.44
N GLY A 623 -2.08 -19.63 -36.61
CA GLY A 623 -1.31 -19.17 -37.78
C GLY A 623 0.20 -19.12 -37.53
N LEU A 624 0.75 -20.11 -36.82
CA LEU A 624 2.16 -20.18 -36.46
C LEU A 624 2.92 -21.11 -37.41
N GLY A 625 4.05 -20.66 -37.95
CA GLY A 625 4.97 -21.54 -38.69
C GLY A 625 5.92 -22.33 -37.77
N ARG A 626 6.07 -21.87 -36.53
CA ARG A 626 6.97 -22.44 -35.52
C ARG A 626 6.43 -22.15 -34.14
N ILE A 627 6.51 -23.14 -33.24
CA ILE A 627 6.13 -22.98 -31.83
C ILE A 627 7.20 -23.59 -30.91
N PRO A 628 7.81 -22.79 -30.00
CA PRO A 628 8.61 -23.32 -28.91
C PRO A 628 7.74 -24.03 -27.88
N VAL A 629 8.14 -25.22 -27.43
CA VAL A 629 7.34 -26.03 -26.50
C VAL A 629 8.19 -26.51 -25.33
N PHE A 630 7.70 -26.26 -24.13
CA PHE A 630 8.14 -26.92 -22.90
C PHE A 630 7.31 -28.17 -22.67
N VAL A 631 7.95 -29.29 -22.34
CA VAL A 631 7.27 -30.54 -22.00
C VAL A 631 7.59 -30.91 -20.56
N PHE A 632 6.52 -31.17 -19.78
CA PHE A 632 6.55 -31.70 -18.43
C PHE A 632 5.74 -33.01 -18.35
N PRO A 633 6.24 -34.06 -17.68
CA PRO A 633 7.61 -34.20 -17.18
C PRO A 633 8.64 -34.21 -18.32
N ASP A 634 9.86 -33.76 -18.05
CA ASP A 634 10.86 -33.61 -19.12
C ASP A 634 11.37 -34.96 -19.64
N GLU A 635 11.26 -36.04 -18.87
CA GLU A 635 11.64 -37.39 -19.31
C GLU A 635 10.75 -37.90 -20.47
N GLN A 636 9.59 -37.29 -20.69
CA GLN A 636 8.71 -37.66 -21.80
C GLN A 636 9.36 -37.41 -23.17
N ALA A 637 10.21 -36.38 -23.28
CA ALA A 637 10.93 -36.11 -24.52
C ALA A 637 11.86 -37.28 -24.92
N ASP A 638 12.46 -37.95 -23.94
CA ASP A 638 13.33 -39.11 -24.18
C ASP A 638 12.51 -40.33 -24.62
N ARG A 639 11.33 -40.54 -24.02
CA ARG A 639 10.39 -41.60 -24.41
C ARG A 639 9.94 -41.47 -25.87
N TRP A 640 9.70 -40.24 -26.32
CA TRP A 640 9.36 -39.95 -27.72
C TRP A 640 10.56 -39.96 -28.66
N GLN A 641 11.78 -40.13 -28.14
CA GLN A 641 13.03 -40.03 -28.91
C GLN A 641 13.11 -38.70 -29.69
N LEU A 642 12.62 -37.62 -29.07
CA LEU A 642 12.70 -36.27 -29.63
C LEU A 642 13.99 -35.61 -29.17
N ALA A 643 14.70 -35.00 -30.11
CA ALA A 643 15.85 -34.18 -29.79
C ALA A 643 15.39 -32.90 -29.08
N ARG A 644 15.59 -32.82 -27.76
CA ARG A 644 15.43 -31.57 -27.02
C ARG A 644 16.58 -30.63 -27.36
N GLU A 645 16.29 -29.34 -27.65
CA GLU A 645 17.37 -28.36 -27.84
C GLU A 645 18.07 -28.09 -26.51
N LYS A 646 17.28 -28.00 -25.43
CA LYS A 646 17.72 -27.66 -24.06
C LYS A 646 16.81 -28.32 -23.02
N THR A 647 17.32 -28.41 -21.79
CA THR A 647 16.49 -28.58 -20.60
C THR A 647 16.48 -27.25 -19.84
N TYR A 648 15.29 -26.73 -19.53
CA TYR A 648 15.12 -25.59 -18.65
C TYR A 648 14.59 -26.05 -17.30
N ARG A 649 14.92 -25.30 -16.26
CA ARG A 649 14.36 -25.43 -14.92
C ARG A 649 13.48 -24.20 -14.68
N LEU A 650 12.19 -24.41 -14.49
CA LEU A 650 11.27 -23.41 -14.00
C LEU A 650 11.42 -23.33 -12.49
N TRP A 651 12.06 -22.27 -12.01
CA TRP A 651 12.14 -21.94 -10.59
C TRP A 651 10.96 -21.05 -10.23
N VAL A 652 10.31 -21.34 -9.11
CA VAL A 652 9.20 -20.53 -8.58
C VAL A 652 9.39 -20.34 -7.09
N LEU A 653 9.23 -19.10 -6.61
CA LEU A 653 9.18 -18.72 -5.20
C LEU A 653 7.81 -18.12 -4.89
N ASP A 654 7.19 -18.61 -3.82
CA ASP A 654 6.03 -17.98 -3.21
C ASP A 654 6.47 -16.81 -2.32
N THR A 655 5.97 -15.60 -2.63
CA THR A 655 6.41 -14.38 -1.97
C THR A 655 5.96 -14.27 -0.51
N ARG A 656 5.05 -15.14 -0.04
CA ARG A 656 4.73 -15.29 1.38
C ARG A 656 5.92 -15.80 2.20
N HIS A 657 6.91 -16.40 1.54
CA HIS A 657 8.12 -16.97 2.14
C HIS A 657 9.39 -16.16 1.81
N THR A 658 9.25 -14.89 1.43
CA THR A 658 10.38 -14.02 1.03
C THR A 658 11.42 -13.85 2.14
N ASP A 659 11.06 -13.96 3.42
CA ASP A 659 12.04 -13.85 4.51
C ASP A 659 13.08 -15.00 4.47
N ASP A 660 12.67 -16.23 4.09
CA ASP A 660 13.60 -17.35 3.88
C ASP A 660 14.57 -17.03 2.72
N TYR A 661 14.06 -16.43 1.64
CA TYR A 661 14.86 -15.99 0.50
C TYR A 661 15.86 -14.89 0.85
N MET A 662 15.43 -13.86 1.59
CA MET A 662 16.29 -12.76 2.00
C MET A 662 17.43 -13.22 2.92
N ARG A 663 17.16 -14.18 3.82
CA ARG A 663 18.18 -14.80 4.67
C ARG A 663 19.24 -15.50 3.84
N TYR A 664 18.80 -16.34 2.90
CA TYR A 664 19.68 -17.05 1.97
C TYR A 664 20.54 -16.07 1.15
N ILE A 665 19.95 -15.02 0.57
CA ILE A 665 20.69 -14.05 -0.23
C ILE A 665 21.77 -13.37 0.61
N ARG A 666 21.45 -12.88 1.82
CA ARG A 666 22.46 -12.21 2.66
C ARG A 666 23.64 -13.12 2.96
N GLU A 667 23.39 -14.39 3.25
CA GLU A 667 24.46 -15.36 3.47
C GLU A 667 25.25 -15.65 2.18
N PHE A 668 24.55 -15.81 1.05
CA PHE A 668 25.17 -16.00 -0.26
C PHE A 668 26.07 -14.83 -0.66
N MET A 669 25.62 -13.59 -0.46
CA MET A 669 26.38 -12.38 -0.76
C MET A 669 27.61 -12.24 0.15
N ARG A 670 27.46 -12.53 1.44
CA ARG A 670 28.57 -12.51 2.42
C ARG A 670 29.65 -13.52 2.03
N THR A 671 29.27 -14.75 1.70
CA THR A 671 30.22 -15.80 1.28
C THR A 671 30.86 -15.50 -0.08
N ALA A 672 30.19 -14.73 -0.94
CA ALA A 672 30.73 -14.25 -2.22
C ALA A 672 31.72 -13.07 -2.09
N LYS A 673 32.03 -12.59 -0.87
CA LYS A 673 32.94 -11.47 -0.56
C LYS A 673 32.55 -10.13 -1.19
N LEU A 674 31.27 -9.76 -1.13
CA LEU A 674 30.80 -8.41 -1.49
C LEU A 674 30.50 -7.63 -0.21
N HIS A 675 31.48 -6.86 0.26
CA HIS A 675 31.30 -5.83 1.28
C HIS A 675 31.92 -4.54 0.78
#